data_AF-A0A954ZET7-F1
#
_entry.id   AF-A0A954ZET7-F1
#
_cell.length_a   1.000
_cell.length_b   1.000
_cell.length_c   1.000
_cell.angle_alpha   90.00
_cell.angle_beta   90.00
_cell.angle_gamma   90.00
#
_symmetry.space_group_name_H-M   'P 1'
#
loop_
_entity.id
_entity.type
_entity.pdbx_description
1 polymer ?
#
loop_
_entity_poly.entity_id
_entity_poly.type
_entity_poly.pdbx_seq_one_letter_code
_entity_poly.pdbx_strand_id
1 'polypeptide(L)'
;MNVRDSIRPHILVVVSLAVPMVASDLPGQFDNVINVPPDPAPASIDSDTQLNILDGADFPSSFFTPFDAGNSDGTSTNVEVNIRGGTVGDRFVANAGSQVNIFGGVVGDGFTVRTGGGVSILGGQVGGSLYAENDSTVIISGGTIGDNLYADGTTITLLGDNFEVDLEPVEGLNSTADQVVLDFPFFRTLTGTLSDGTPIAFWSGHFAGDQLLGTVILEKAVLPPIGPPLIDASAGSLPYGIRAGQTLVVDSGGTVGDHFNAGSGSEVSILDGGVVGMNFEVNDAVVEVMGGNVGNGFEVFGDSSVDIRGGRIGEAFALHGGHVNISGGHLAGGINNDGASVRISGGAIGDGLNSFRTIEIFGSNFLLDGQPIPGLEFVGASRDVFSPFVGYTTLTGVLSDGSPFAFLRSDGDLTAATDFFPPPLSPGVILHVTGSPASDKGLIIASQGDIPHGLREGQTLIVDSNGIVPDDFTTTPLSAVVVETGGSVGDNFEAVGATVNILGGTVGHSMDATVGSDVMIAGGTIGSNFEISGDSRVEMSGGVIEQGLAVSDHSTLTISGGIAKQNIRIGDGASLFVSGGSLGRSFTASSGSTAVISGGLIGVLFRTEEGSDVTLVGDRFRLNDALIDGLNQVDDTVSVNLANNDRLTGFLEDGTRFVLSGAEQIDRITNGTLKLRVANVDPSPPDVITLRNEEAPGGVRFGQTLVVAEGGIVGDDFSAGFGSSILIQGGSIGDNFYSASSRVTIESGEVGNRFEMVRNTEFNILGGSVGDSLQAYSGSQLNMQGGVVGERFTARSGSNVNLYGRQFTLDGIDITHSLSYDVPTTISQRDVILSGILADGTRFEFGLNSEFGRGDVFQRNSKLTLTLLVPEPSGALLTLLGVMVVGRHPFRRRHPL
;
A
#
# COMPACT_ATOMS: atom_id res chain seq x y z
N MET A 1 2.93 -48.56 -41.49
CA MET A 1 2.07 -49.46 -40.67
C MET A 1 0.73 -48.74 -40.53
N ASN A 2 -0.35 -49.39 -40.90
CA ASN A 2 -1.70 -48.82 -41.03
C ASN A 2 -2.21 -48.19 -39.72
N VAL A 3 -2.69 -46.95 -39.80
CA VAL A 3 -3.77 -46.46 -38.93
C VAL A 3 -4.80 -45.78 -39.84
N ARG A 4 -5.83 -46.55 -40.19
CA ARG A 4 -7.15 -46.07 -40.59
C ARG A 4 -8.04 -46.14 -39.35
N ASP A 5 -9.07 -45.30 -39.33
CA ASP A 5 -10.17 -45.14 -38.34
C ASP A 5 -9.98 -43.86 -37.51
N SER A 6 -10.92 -42.91 -37.36
CA SER A 6 -12.35 -42.87 -37.67
C SER A 6 -12.75 -41.39 -37.65
N ILE A 7 -13.00 -40.78 -38.81
CA ILE A 7 -13.67 -39.47 -38.88
C ILE A 7 -15.17 -39.75 -38.89
N ARG A 8 -15.84 -39.59 -37.74
CA ARG A 8 -17.30 -39.45 -37.70
C ARG A 8 -17.62 -37.97 -37.95
N PRO A 9 -18.42 -37.63 -38.95
CA PRO A 9 -18.92 -36.26 -39.06
C PRO A 9 -19.91 -36.07 -37.92
N HIS A 10 -19.53 -35.28 -36.91
CA HIS A 10 -20.53 -34.60 -36.11
C HIS A 10 -21.25 -33.66 -37.07
N ILE A 11 -22.49 -33.99 -37.43
CA ILE A 11 -23.41 -33.04 -38.06
C ILE A 11 -23.71 -32.02 -36.96
N LEU A 12 -22.87 -30.99 -36.89
CA LEU A 12 -23.15 -29.77 -36.15
C LEU A 12 -24.28 -29.10 -36.93
N VAL A 13 -25.49 -29.15 -36.38
CA VAL A 13 -26.59 -28.33 -36.87
C VAL A 13 -26.22 -26.91 -36.47
N VAL A 14 -25.55 -26.20 -37.37
CA VAL A 14 -25.39 -24.74 -37.29
C VAL A 14 -26.79 -24.17 -37.50
N VAL A 15 -27.54 -24.07 -36.41
CA VAL A 15 -28.72 -23.22 -36.38
C VAL A 15 -28.16 -21.83 -36.59
N SER A 16 -28.47 -21.22 -37.74
CA SER A 16 -28.36 -19.77 -37.90
C SER A 16 -29.20 -19.18 -36.78
N LEU A 17 -28.53 -18.86 -35.68
CA LEU A 17 -29.05 -18.06 -34.59
C LEU A 17 -29.15 -16.64 -35.14
N ALA A 18 -30.11 -16.44 -36.05
CA ALA A 18 -30.77 -15.15 -36.15
C ALA A 18 -31.55 -14.99 -34.83
N VAL A 19 -30.85 -14.81 -33.71
CA VAL A 19 -31.44 -14.25 -32.52
C VAL A 19 -31.87 -12.87 -32.99
N PRO A 20 -33.17 -12.56 -33.00
CA PRO A 20 -33.56 -11.17 -33.18
C PRO A 20 -33.03 -10.43 -31.96
N MET A 21 -31.79 -9.92 -32.03
CA MET A 21 -31.19 -8.95 -31.10
C MET A 21 -31.87 -7.58 -31.19
N VAL A 22 -33.14 -7.58 -31.58
CA VAL A 22 -33.99 -6.41 -31.42
C VAL A 22 -34.41 -6.48 -29.96
N ALA A 23 -33.76 -5.70 -29.09
CA ALA A 23 -34.32 -5.33 -27.80
C ALA A 23 -35.75 -4.87 -28.07
N SER A 24 -36.68 -5.77 -27.85
CA SER A 24 -38.05 -5.58 -28.27
C SER A 24 -38.71 -4.90 -27.10
N ASP A 25 -38.80 -3.56 -27.17
CA ASP A 25 -39.65 -2.78 -26.27
C ASP A 25 -41.14 -3.06 -26.56
N LEU A 26 -41.49 -4.31 -26.89
CA LEU A 26 -42.86 -4.74 -27.17
C LEU A 26 -43.64 -4.64 -25.87
N PRO A 27 -44.57 -3.69 -25.74
CA PRO A 27 -45.33 -3.53 -24.51
C PRO A 27 -46.15 -4.80 -24.26
N GLY A 28 -45.84 -5.53 -23.18
CA GLY A 28 -46.54 -6.74 -22.77
C GLY A 28 -45.71 -8.03 -22.67
N GLN A 29 -44.39 -8.00 -22.88
CA GLN A 29 -43.51 -9.16 -22.64
C GLN A 29 -43.08 -9.30 -21.17
N PHE A 30 -42.94 -8.19 -20.45
CA PHE A 30 -42.48 -8.14 -19.06
C PHE A 30 -43.58 -7.57 -18.16
N ASP A 31 -43.68 -8.13 -16.95
CA ASP A 31 -44.59 -7.63 -15.92
C ASP A 31 -44.07 -6.32 -15.32
N ASN A 32 -42.75 -6.17 -15.22
CA ASN A 32 -42.07 -4.98 -14.72
C ASN A 32 -41.11 -4.40 -15.77
N VAL A 33 -41.19 -3.09 -16.02
CA VAL A 33 -40.22 -2.36 -16.83
C VAL A 33 -39.72 -1.16 -16.03
N ILE A 34 -38.42 -1.13 -15.74
CA ILE A 34 -37.76 -0.10 -14.93
C ILE A 34 -36.84 0.71 -15.84
N ASN A 35 -36.95 2.05 -15.81
CA ASN A 35 -36.09 2.92 -16.63
C ASN A 35 -35.29 3.85 -15.73
N VAL A 36 -33.97 3.68 -15.71
CA VAL A 36 -33.05 4.45 -14.85
C VAL A 36 -32.20 5.35 -15.75
N PRO A 37 -32.27 6.69 -15.63
CA PRO A 37 -33.33 7.50 -15.02
C PRO A 37 -34.68 7.46 -15.81
N PRO A 38 -35.81 7.88 -15.21
CA PRO A 38 -35.96 8.60 -13.94
C PRO A 38 -36.17 7.72 -12.71
N ASP A 39 -36.38 6.42 -12.87
CA ASP A 39 -36.56 5.52 -11.75
C ASP A 39 -35.24 5.40 -10.96
N PRO A 40 -35.30 5.15 -9.64
CA PRO A 40 -34.09 4.87 -8.86
C PRO A 40 -33.47 3.54 -9.29
N ALA A 41 -32.14 3.48 -9.32
CA ALA A 41 -31.39 2.25 -9.56
C ALA A 41 -31.78 1.15 -8.55
N PRO A 42 -32.34 0.00 -8.98
CA PRO A 42 -32.60 -1.12 -8.09
C PRO A 42 -31.28 -1.82 -7.71
N ALA A 43 -31.24 -2.47 -6.55
CA ALA A 43 -30.08 -3.28 -6.13
C ALA A 43 -30.00 -4.65 -6.86
N SER A 44 -31.13 -5.16 -7.34
CA SER A 44 -31.24 -6.36 -8.17
C SER A 44 -32.60 -6.39 -8.88
N ILE A 45 -32.77 -7.27 -9.87
CA ILE A 45 -34.05 -7.53 -10.55
C ILE A 45 -34.33 -9.05 -10.61
N ASP A 46 -35.61 -9.44 -10.64
CA ASP A 46 -36.06 -10.85 -10.71
C ASP A 46 -36.92 -11.08 -11.97
N SER A 47 -37.55 -12.24 -12.08
CA SER A 47 -38.31 -12.74 -13.23
C SER A 47 -39.30 -11.73 -13.80
N ASP A 48 -39.52 -11.84 -15.10
CA ASP A 48 -40.45 -11.00 -15.86
C ASP A 48 -40.20 -9.50 -15.67
N THR A 49 -38.92 -9.13 -15.54
CA THR A 49 -38.47 -7.74 -15.37
C THR A 49 -37.50 -7.33 -16.47
N GLN A 50 -37.76 -6.18 -17.08
CA GLN A 50 -36.84 -5.47 -17.95
C GLN A 50 -36.28 -4.24 -17.23
N LEU A 51 -34.96 -4.08 -17.24
CA LEU A 51 -34.27 -2.89 -16.75
C LEU A 51 -33.58 -2.18 -17.91
N ASN A 52 -33.93 -0.91 -18.13
CA ASN A 52 -33.27 -0.04 -19.09
C ASN A 52 -32.39 0.96 -18.34
N ILE A 53 -31.09 0.88 -18.57
CA ILE A 53 -30.07 1.78 -18.03
C ILE A 53 -29.75 2.81 -19.12
N LEU A 54 -30.13 4.06 -18.88
CA LEU A 54 -30.07 5.17 -19.83
C LEU A 54 -28.95 6.16 -19.45
N ASP A 55 -28.70 7.15 -20.31
CA ASP A 55 -27.71 8.20 -20.04
C ASP A 55 -27.94 8.90 -18.70
N GLY A 56 -26.86 9.04 -17.92
CA GLY A 56 -26.89 9.62 -16.59
C GLY A 56 -27.33 8.67 -15.48
N ALA A 57 -27.65 7.41 -15.79
CA ALA A 57 -27.76 6.37 -14.77
C ALA A 57 -26.39 6.11 -14.12
N ASP A 58 -26.42 5.90 -12.81
CA ASP A 58 -25.24 5.56 -12.02
C ASP A 58 -25.63 4.50 -11.01
N PHE A 59 -25.17 3.26 -11.24
CA PHE A 59 -25.34 2.15 -10.30
C PHE A 59 -24.04 2.04 -9.51
N PRO A 60 -24.04 2.43 -8.22
CA PRO A 60 -22.82 2.52 -7.44
C PRO A 60 -22.14 1.15 -7.31
N SER A 61 -20.83 1.12 -7.53
CA SER A 61 -20.00 -0.03 -7.21
C SER A 61 -19.82 -0.13 -5.69
N SER A 62 -20.08 -1.31 -5.14
CA SER A 62 -19.55 -1.65 -3.83
C SER A 62 -19.04 -3.09 -3.89
N PHE A 63 -17.83 -3.29 -3.37
CA PHE A 63 -17.17 -4.60 -3.32
C PHE A 63 -18.08 -5.70 -2.72
N PHE A 64 -19.04 -5.31 -1.87
CA PHE A 64 -19.89 -6.21 -1.10
C PHE A 64 -21.31 -6.37 -1.64
N THR A 65 -21.74 -5.56 -2.61
CA THR A 65 -23.12 -5.57 -3.12
C THR A 65 -23.13 -5.40 -4.65
N PRO A 66 -22.81 -6.47 -5.41
CA PRO A 66 -22.95 -6.44 -6.86
C PRO A 66 -24.42 -6.18 -7.28
N PHE A 67 -24.63 -5.62 -8.46
CA PHE A 67 -25.96 -5.63 -9.08
C PHE A 67 -26.21 -7.02 -9.69
N ASP A 68 -27.28 -7.69 -9.26
CA ASP A 68 -27.67 -9.00 -9.77
C ASP A 68 -28.85 -8.88 -10.75
N ALA A 69 -28.64 -9.29 -12.00
CA ALA A 69 -29.72 -9.59 -12.93
C ALA A 69 -30.15 -11.04 -12.75
N GLY A 70 -31.34 -11.25 -12.17
CA GLY A 70 -31.86 -12.55 -11.79
C GLY A 70 -31.34 -13.04 -10.43
N ASN A 71 -32.02 -14.04 -9.86
CA ASN A 71 -31.66 -14.65 -8.58
C ASN A 71 -30.43 -15.56 -8.75
N SER A 72 -29.53 -15.54 -7.76
CA SER A 72 -28.32 -16.37 -7.74
C SER A 72 -28.57 -17.87 -7.61
N ASP A 73 -29.80 -18.28 -7.27
CA ASP A 73 -30.22 -19.69 -7.27
C ASP A 73 -30.63 -20.20 -8.66
N GLY A 74 -30.59 -19.33 -9.69
CA GLY A 74 -30.91 -19.65 -11.08
C GLY A 74 -32.40 -19.89 -11.34
N THR A 75 -33.29 -19.49 -10.43
CA THR A 75 -34.73 -19.69 -10.58
C THR A 75 -35.42 -18.64 -11.44
N SER A 76 -34.76 -17.50 -11.69
CA SER A 76 -35.35 -16.42 -12.46
C SER A 76 -35.51 -16.77 -13.93
N THR A 77 -36.57 -16.26 -14.54
CA THR A 77 -36.82 -16.41 -15.98
C THR A 77 -37.26 -15.10 -16.59
N ASN A 78 -36.93 -14.85 -17.86
CA ASN A 78 -37.38 -13.65 -18.58
C ASN A 78 -36.91 -12.36 -17.89
N VAL A 79 -35.62 -12.30 -17.57
CA VAL A 79 -34.94 -11.10 -17.06
C VAL A 79 -34.15 -10.47 -18.19
N GLU A 80 -34.33 -9.17 -18.41
CA GLU A 80 -33.61 -8.44 -19.45
C GLU A 80 -33.00 -7.15 -18.90
N VAL A 81 -31.72 -6.91 -19.19
CA VAL A 81 -31.03 -5.65 -18.89
C VAL A 81 -30.56 -5.02 -20.19
N ASN A 82 -30.98 -3.80 -20.47
CA ASN A 82 -30.53 -3.02 -21.62
C ASN A 82 -29.72 -1.82 -21.15
N ILE A 83 -28.43 -1.84 -21.41
CA ILE A 83 -27.50 -0.76 -21.11
C ILE A 83 -27.32 0.08 -22.36
N ARG A 84 -27.99 1.24 -22.41
CA ARG A 84 -27.93 2.17 -23.54
C ARG A 84 -26.98 3.34 -23.29
N GLY A 85 -26.65 3.56 -22.01
CA GLY A 85 -25.80 4.64 -21.51
C GLY A 85 -25.58 4.49 -20.01
N GLY A 86 -25.04 5.53 -19.37
CA GLY A 86 -24.77 5.55 -17.93
C GLY A 86 -23.65 4.60 -17.49
N THR A 87 -23.56 4.36 -16.19
CA THR A 87 -22.53 3.52 -15.57
C THR A 87 -23.17 2.42 -14.72
N VAL A 88 -22.73 1.18 -14.94
CA VAL A 88 -22.95 0.05 -14.04
C VAL A 88 -21.63 -0.24 -13.33
N GLY A 89 -21.62 -0.17 -12.00
CA GLY A 89 -20.42 -0.44 -11.22
C GLY A 89 -19.86 -1.87 -11.37
N ASP A 90 -18.72 -2.09 -10.74
CA ASP A 90 -18.01 -3.38 -10.76
C ASP A 90 -18.86 -4.55 -10.27
N ARG A 91 -18.49 -5.75 -10.72
CA ARG A 91 -19.07 -7.04 -10.35
C ARG A 91 -20.53 -7.18 -10.69
N PHE A 92 -20.98 -6.57 -11.78
CA PHE A 92 -22.28 -6.90 -12.35
C PHE A 92 -22.39 -8.43 -12.53
N VAL A 93 -23.54 -9.02 -12.22
CA VAL A 93 -23.78 -10.46 -12.42
C VAL A 93 -25.02 -10.69 -13.26
N ALA A 94 -24.86 -11.45 -14.35
CA ALA A 94 -25.95 -12.02 -15.12
C ALA A 94 -26.19 -13.47 -14.69
N ASN A 95 -27.22 -13.71 -13.90
CA ASN A 95 -27.60 -15.06 -13.45
C ASN A 95 -28.39 -15.81 -14.54
N ALA A 96 -28.59 -17.12 -14.33
CA ALA A 96 -29.36 -17.97 -15.24
C ALA A 96 -30.74 -17.36 -15.56
N GLY A 97 -31.14 -17.46 -16.84
CA GLY A 97 -32.43 -16.92 -17.30
C GLY A 97 -32.44 -15.41 -17.56
N SER A 98 -31.28 -14.76 -17.45
CA SER A 98 -31.10 -13.33 -17.73
C SER A 98 -30.39 -13.10 -19.07
N GLN A 99 -30.83 -12.05 -19.78
CA GLN A 99 -30.18 -11.54 -20.99
C GLN A 99 -29.74 -10.09 -20.76
N VAL A 100 -28.45 -9.82 -20.95
CA VAL A 100 -27.88 -8.47 -20.88
C VAL A 100 -27.54 -8.00 -22.29
N ASN A 101 -27.96 -6.79 -22.65
CA ASN A 101 -27.64 -6.15 -23.92
C ASN A 101 -26.95 -4.82 -23.66
N ILE A 102 -25.73 -4.65 -24.17
CA ILE A 102 -24.91 -3.44 -23.98
C ILE A 102 -24.80 -2.74 -25.33
N PHE A 103 -25.48 -1.61 -25.46
CA PHE A 103 -25.47 -0.75 -26.64
C PHE A 103 -24.54 0.46 -26.48
N GLY A 104 -24.26 0.84 -25.23
CA GLY A 104 -23.49 2.01 -24.84
C GLY A 104 -23.24 2.02 -23.33
N GLY A 105 -22.71 3.11 -22.79
CA GLY A 105 -22.40 3.25 -21.36
C GLY A 105 -21.13 2.52 -20.95
N VAL A 106 -20.93 2.39 -19.63
CA VAL A 106 -19.78 1.74 -19.01
C VAL A 106 -20.27 0.65 -18.05
N VAL A 107 -19.73 -0.55 -18.16
CA VAL A 107 -19.85 -1.63 -17.16
C VAL A 107 -18.48 -1.81 -16.52
N GLY A 108 -18.40 -1.73 -15.19
CA GLY A 108 -17.15 -1.85 -14.43
C GLY A 108 -16.56 -3.26 -14.47
N ASP A 109 -15.46 -3.44 -13.73
CA ASP A 109 -14.64 -4.66 -13.76
C ASP A 109 -15.36 -5.86 -13.11
N GLY A 110 -14.98 -7.07 -13.50
CA GLY A 110 -15.45 -8.31 -12.87
C GLY A 110 -16.89 -8.69 -13.22
N PHE A 111 -17.40 -8.24 -14.38
CA PHE A 111 -18.71 -8.65 -14.88
C PHE A 111 -18.76 -10.18 -15.03
N THR A 112 -19.65 -10.85 -14.29
CA THR A 112 -19.81 -12.30 -14.30
C THR A 112 -21.07 -12.71 -15.05
N VAL A 113 -20.95 -13.57 -16.05
CA VAL A 113 -22.07 -14.25 -16.72
C VAL A 113 -22.10 -15.70 -16.25
N ARG A 114 -23.07 -16.01 -15.37
CA ARG A 114 -23.19 -17.36 -14.81
C ARG A 114 -23.78 -18.35 -15.81
N THR A 115 -23.68 -19.64 -15.49
CA THR A 115 -24.27 -20.72 -16.27
C THR A 115 -25.73 -20.43 -16.65
N GLY A 116 -26.03 -20.48 -17.96
CA GLY A 116 -27.37 -20.21 -18.50
C GLY A 116 -27.76 -18.72 -18.59
N GLY A 117 -26.84 -17.80 -18.26
CA GLY A 117 -26.97 -16.37 -18.56
C GLY A 117 -26.48 -16.03 -19.97
N GLY A 118 -26.99 -14.94 -20.53
CA GLY A 118 -26.59 -14.43 -21.84
C GLY A 118 -26.18 -12.95 -21.80
N VAL A 119 -25.14 -12.61 -22.55
CA VAL A 119 -24.73 -11.21 -22.78
C VAL A 119 -24.52 -10.95 -24.26
N SER A 120 -24.90 -9.76 -24.70
CA SER A 120 -24.60 -9.22 -26.02
C SER A 120 -23.99 -7.83 -25.89
N ILE A 121 -22.79 -7.67 -26.39
CA ILE A 121 -22.01 -6.42 -26.40
C ILE A 121 -22.03 -5.88 -27.82
N LEU A 122 -22.76 -4.80 -28.05
CA LEU A 122 -22.93 -4.13 -29.34
C LEU A 122 -22.21 -2.78 -29.40
N GLY A 123 -21.81 -2.24 -28.24
CA GLY A 123 -21.20 -0.94 -28.06
C GLY A 123 -20.89 -0.70 -26.57
N GLY A 124 -20.44 0.50 -26.23
CA GLY A 124 -20.07 0.84 -24.85
C GLY A 124 -18.69 0.34 -24.45
N GLN A 125 -18.40 0.42 -23.15
CA GLN A 125 -17.17 -0.08 -22.56
C GLN A 125 -17.51 -1.12 -21.50
N VAL A 126 -16.87 -2.29 -21.55
CA VAL A 126 -16.90 -3.30 -20.50
C VAL A 126 -15.51 -3.37 -19.90
N GLY A 127 -15.40 -3.20 -18.59
CA GLY A 127 -14.14 -3.25 -17.87
C GLY A 127 -13.46 -4.62 -17.93
N GLY A 128 -12.33 -4.74 -17.24
CA GLY A 128 -11.56 -5.98 -17.21
C GLY A 128 -12.27 -7.12 -16.47
N SER A 129 -11.77 -8.34 -16.65
CA SER A 129 -12.25 -9.55 -15.97
C SER A 129 -13.72 -9.90 -16.26
N LEU A 130 -14.16 -9.81 -17.52
CA LEU A 130 -15.43 -10.41 -17.93
C LEU A 130 -15.34 -11.93 -17.81
N TYR A 131 -16.04 -12.51 -16.84
CA TYR A 131 -16.01 -13.93 -16.52
C TYR A 131 -17.29 -14.64 -16.97
N ALA A 132 -17.19 -15.46 -18.02
CA ALA A 132 -18.28 -16.25 -18.55
C ALA A 132 -18.12 -17.74 -18.17
N GLU A 133 -19.06 -18.22 -17.36
CA GLU A 133 -19.12 -19.62 -16.90
C GLU A 133 -19.63 -20.58 -17.98
N ASN A 134 -19.49 -21.88 -17.72
CA ASN A 134 -19.98 -22.96 -18.59
C ASN A 134 -21.45 -22.78 -19.00
N ASP A 135 -21.77 -23.12 -20.25
CA ASP A 135 -23.12 -23.02 -20.84
C ASP A 135 -23.74 -21.60 -20.85
N SER A 136 -22.95 -20.55 -20.59
CA SER A 136 -23.35 -19.17 -20.90
C SER A 136 -23.19 -18.86 -22.40
N THR A 137 -23.74 -17.73 -22.85
CA THR A 137 -23.55 -17.23 -24.21
C THR A 137 -23.09 -15.78 -24.21
N VAL A 138 -21.99 -15.49 -24.90
CA VAL A 138 -21.44 -14.14 -25.05
C VAL A 138 -21.39 -13.81 -26.53
N ILE A 139 -22.00 -12.70 -26.93
CA ILE A 139 -21.96 -12.20 -28.31
C ILE A 139 -21.30 -10.82 -28.29
N ILE A 140 -20.25 -10.62 -29.07
CA ILE A 140 -19.52 -9.36 -29.16
C ILE A 140 -19.54 -8.89 -30.60
N SER A 141 -20.05 -7.69 -30.81
CA SER A 141 -20.22 -7.09 -32.14
C SER A 141 -19.77 -5.63 -32.20
N GLY A 142 -19.45 -5.03 -31.06
CA GLY A 142 -18.89 -3.69 -30.93
C GLY A 142 -18.53 -3.33 -29.50
N GLY A 143 -18.09 -2.09 -29.29
CA GLY A 143 -17.61 -1.57 -28.01
C GLY A 143 -16.17 -2.00 -27.68
N THR A 144 -15.71 -1.61 -26.49
CA THR A 144 -14.43 -2.07 -25.93
C THR A 144 -14.65 -3.08 -24.82
N ILE A 145 -13.69 -3.99 -24.65
CA ILE A 145 -13.65 -4.99 -23.59
C ILE A 145 -12.29 -4.87 -22.95
N GLY A 146 -12.24 -4.80 -21.62
CA GLY A 146 -10.97 -4.77 -20.91
C GLY A 146 -10.29 -6.12 -20.79
N ASP A 147 -9.05 -6.09 -20.30
CA ASP A 147 -8.19 -7.25 -20.15
C ASP A 147 -8.83 -8.37 -19.29
N ASN A 148 -8.38 -9.60 -19.49
CA ASN A 148 -8.80 -10.83 -18.82
C ASN A 148 -10.24 -11.25 -19.16
N LEU A 149 -10.61 -11.24 -20.45
CA LEU A 149 -11.81 -11.94 -20.90
C LEU A 149 -11.66 -13.44 -20.63
N TYR A 150 -12.36 -13.93 -19.62
CA TYR A 150 -12.31 -15.33 -19.20
C TYR A 150 -13.58 -16.06 -19.64
N ALA A 151 -13.39 -17.12 -20.41
CA ALA A 151 -14.48 -17.86 -21.01
C ALA A 151 -14.17 -19.36 -20.98
N ASP A 152 -14.66 -20.05 -19.95
CA ASP A 152 -14.48 -21.49 -19.77
C ASP A 152 -15.77 -22.25 -20.07
N GLY A 153 -15.71 -23.16 -21.04
CA GLY A 153 -16.85 -23.96 -21.52
C GLY A 153 -18.09 -23.16 -21.95
N THR A 154 -17.91 -21.88 -22.25
CA THR A 154 -18.94 -20.99 -22.83
C THR A 154 -18.85 -20.97 -24.37
N THR A 155 -19.87 -20.41 -25.03
CA THR A 155 -19.79 -20.06 -26.45
C THR A 155 -19.63 -18.55 -26.59
N ILE A 156 -18.50 -18.12 -27.14
CA ILE A 156 -18.26 -16.73 -27.55
C ILE A 156 -18.50 -16.62 -29.04
N THR A 157 -19.31 -15.66 -29.47
CA THR A 157 -19.43 -15.28 -30.88
C THR A 157 -18.89 -13.86 -31.09
N LEU A 158 -17.89 -13.71 -31.96
CA LEU A 158 -17.35 -12.42 -32.39
C LEU A 158 -17.88 -12.08 -33.79
N LEU A 159 -18.60 -10.97 -33.91
CA LEU A 159 -19.13 -10.48 -35.19
C LEU A 159 -18.24 -9.34 -35.70
N GLY A 160 -17.57 -9.55 -36.82
CA GLY A 160 -16.55 -8.64 -37.31
C GLY A 160 -15.95 -9.04 -38.65
N ASP A 161 -14.85 -8.44 -39.06
CA ASP A 161 -14.08 -8.83 -40.24
C ASP A 161 -12.58 -8.71 -39.94
N ASN A 162 -11.75 -9.14 -40.90
CA ASN A 162 -10.28 -9.12 -40.79
C ASN A 162 -9.76 -9.89 -39.56
N PHE A 163 -10.38 -11.02 -39.22
CA PHE A 163 -9.90 -11.84 -38.13
C PHE A 163 -8.60 -12.57 -38.49
N GLU A 164 -7.60 -12.51 -37.62
CA GLU A 164 -6.29 -13.12 -37.79
C GLU A 164 -5.86 -13.85 -36.52
N VAL A 165 -5.11 -14.94 -36.66
CA VAL A 165 -4.47 -15.65 -35.54
C VAL A 165 -2.97 -15.69 -35.76
N ASP A 166 -2.22 -14.99 -34.91
CA ASP A 166 -0.77 -14.73 -35.08
C ASP A 166 -0.46 -14.17 -36.48
N LEU A 167 -1.15 -13.11 -36.90
CA LEU A 167 -0.99 -12.43 -38.20
C LEU A 167 -1.40 -13.26 -39.44
N GLU A 168 -1.96 -14.45 -39.23
CA GLU A 168 -2.46 -15.28 -40.31
C GLU A 168 -3.99 -15.14 -40.42
N PRO A 169 -4.55 -14.72 -41.57
CA PRO A 169 -5.99 -14.58 -41.74
C PRO A 169 -6.76 -15.88 -41.50
N VAL A 170 -7.88 -15.79 -40.77
CA VAL A 170 -8.75 -16.94 -40.54
C VAL A 170 -9.45 -17.35 -41.83
N GLU A 171 -9.10 -18.52 -42.36
CA GLU A 171 -9.72 -19.07 -43.57
C GLU A 171 -11.20 -19.43 -43.35
N GLY A 172 -12.01 -19.28 -44.41
CA GLY A 172 -13.43 -19.66 -44.40
C GLY A 172 -14.42 -18.50 -44.25
N LEU A 173 -13.92 -17.29 -43.94
CA LEU A 173 -14.70 -16.05 -43.82
C LEU A 173 -14.68 -15.22 -45.13
N ASN A 174 -15.29 -15.75 -46.20
CA ASN A 174 -15.21 -15.17 -47.55
C ASN A 174 -16.36 -14.20 -47.86
N SER A 175 -17.53 -14.42 -47.25
CA SER A 175 -18.77 -13.68 -47.46
C SER A 175 -19.36 -13.27 -46.11
N THR A 176 -20.15 -12.19 -46.08
CA THR A 176 -20.90 -11.79 -44.88
C THR A 176 -21.78 -12.95 -44.39
N ALA A 177 -21.83 -13.13 -43.07
CA ALA A 177 -22.46 -14.22 -42.34
C ALA A 177 -21.79 -15.60 -42.50
N ASP A 178 -20.64 -15.70 -43.18
CA ASP A 178 -19.79 -16.88 -43.05
C ASP A 178 -19.35 -17.00 -41.57
N GLN A 179 -19.36 -18.23 -41.06
CA GLN A 179 -18.97 -18.55 -39.69
C GLN A 179 -17.84 -19.57 -39.68
N VAL A 180 -16.89 -19.38 -38.76
CA VAL A 180 -15.82 -20.32 -38.47
C VAL A 180 -15.80 -20.60 -36.98
N VAL A 181 -15.79 -21.88 -36.61
CA VAL A 181 -15.52 -22.30 -35.23
C VAL A 181 -14.00 -22.38 -35.09
N LEU A 182 -13.45 -21.54 -34.22
CA LEU A 182 -12.02 -21.47 -33.93
C LEU A 182 -11.72 -22.26 -32.66
N ASP A 183 -10.81 -23.23 -32.79
CA ASP A 183 -10.14 -23.86 -31.65
C ASP A 183 -8.93 -22.98 -31.30
N PHE A 184 -9.11 -22.05 -30.36
CA PHE A 184 -8.10 -21.03 -30.05
C PHE A 184 -7.04 -21.60 -29.10
N PRO A 185 -5.80 -21.83 -29.55
CA PRO A 185 -4.77 -22.43 -28.70
C PRO A 185 -4.28 -21.43 -27.64
N PHE A 186 -3.69 -21.96 -26.57
CA PHE A 186 -2.89 -21.18 -25.62
C PHE A 186 -1.68 -20.53 -26.31
N PHE A 187 -1.27 -19.35 -25.82
CA PHE A 187 -0.16 -18.53 -26.32
C PHE A 187 -0.30 -18.09 -27.79
N ARG A 188 -1.51 -17.71 -28.19
CA ARG A 188 -1.80 -17.18 -29.52
C ARG A 188 -2.47 -15.83 -29.36
N THR A 189 -2.36 -14.99 -30.38
CA THR A 189 -3.08 -13.71 -30.44
C THR A 189 -4.17 -13.83 -31.50
N LEU A 190 -5.42 -13.57 -31.12
CA LEU A 190 -6.55 -13.39 -32.03
C LEU A 190 -6.81 -11.90 -32.19
N THR A 191 -6.76 -11.40 -33.41
CA THR A 191 -7.01 -9.99 -33.71
C THR A 191 -8.16 -9.87 -34.70
N GLY A 192 -8.75 -8.68 -34.81
CA GLY A 192 -9.82 -8.43 -35.77
C GLY A 192 -10.42 -7.03 -35.67
N THR A 193 -11.50 -6.81 -36.40
CA THR A 193 -12.33 -5.59 -36.28
C THR A 193 -13.78 -6.00 -36.11
N LEU A 194 -14.41 -5.57 -35.02
CA LEU A 194 -15.82 -5.81 -34.74
C LEU A 194 -16.73 -5.09 -35.74
N SER A 195 -18.00 -5.49 -35.78
CA SER A 195 -18.98 -4.98 -36.75
C SER A 195 -19.31 -3.49 -36.60
N ASP A 196 -19.00 -2.87 -35.48
CA ASP A 196 -19.08 -1.42 -35.26
C ASP A 196 -17.81 -0.66 -35.70
N GLY A 197 -16.77 -1.38 -36.16
CA GLY A 197 -15.49 -0.85 -36.59
C GLY A 197 -14.42 -0.80 -35.50
N THR A 198 -14.70 -1.26 -34.28
CA THR A 198 -13.72 -1.27 -33.18
C THR A 198 -12.72 -2.43 -33.36
N PRO A 199 -11.40 -2.17 -33.40
CA PRO A 199 -10.39 -3.23 -33.40
C PRO A 199 -10.36 -3.97 -32.07
N ILE A 200 -9.89 -5.22 -32.10
CA ILE A 200 -9.67 -6.07 -30.91
C ILE A 200 -8.33 -6.80 -31.02
N ALA A 201 -7.72 -7.08 -29.88
CA ALA A 201 -6.66 -8.06 -29.72
C ALA A 201 -6.94 -8.90 -28.47
N PHE A 202 -6.90 -10.23 -28.60
CA PHE A 202 -7.04 -11.14 -27.48
C PHE A 202 -5.84 -12.08 -27.39
N TRP A 203 -5.25 -12.25 -26.20
CA TRP A 203 -4.05 -13.07 -26.01
C TRP A 203 -4.21 -14.15 -24.96
N SER A 204 -4.03 -15.41 -25.37
CA SER A 204 -4.23 -16.60 -24.52
C SER A 204 -3.01 -17.01 -23.67
N GLY A 205 -2.29 -16.05 -23.12
CA GLY A 205 -1.09 -16.30 -22.31
C GLY A 205 -1.29 -16.38 -20.80
N HIS A 206 -0.18 -16.36 -20.05
CA HIS A 206 -0.12 -16.94 -18.69
C HIS A 206 -0.24 -15.96 -17.52
N PHE A 207 -0.07 -14.65 -17.73
CA PHE A 207 0.14 -13.70 -16.63
C PHE A 207 -0.86 -12.53 -16.55
N ALA A 208 -1.52 -12.17 -17.65
CA ALA A 208 -2.57 -11.17 -17.75
C ALA A 208 -3.11 -11.27 -19.17
N GLY A 209 -4.12 -12.09 -19.42
CA GLY A 209 -4.51 -12.38 -20.79
C GLY A 209 -5.83 -13.10 -20.89
N ASP A 210 -6.49 -12.92 -22.02
CA ASP A 210 -7.80 -13.49 -22.31
C ASP A 210 -7.76 -15.01 -22.39
N GLN A 211 -8.60 -15.66 -21.60
CA GLN A 211 -8.71 -17.10 -21.55
C GLN A 211 -9.97 -17.55 -22.30
N LEU A 212 -9.85 -17.66 -23.63
CA LEU A 212 -10.91 -18.17 -24.49
C LEU A 212 -10.90 -19.71 -24.53
N LEU A 213 -11.15 -20.35 -23.39
CA LEU A 213 -11.14 -21.81 -23.20
C LEU A 213 -12.41 -22.52 -23.68
N GLY A 214 -13.43 -21.75 -24.08
CA GLY A 214 -14.69 -22.22 -24.64
C GLY A 214 -14.68 -22.43 -26.15
N THR A 215 -15.87 -22.46 -26.75
CA THR A 215 -16.04 -22.46 -28.21
C THR A 215 -16.05 -21.02 -28.72
N VAL A 216 -15.06 -20.63 -29.53
CA VAL A 216 -15.04 -19.33 -30.20
C VAL A 216 -15.63 -19.47 -31.60
N ILE A 217 -16.65 -18.68 -31.90
CA ILE A 217 -17.28 -18.59 -33.22
C ILE A 217 -16.97 -17.20 -33.78
N LEU A 218 -16.31 -17.16 -34.93
CA LEU A 218 -16.09 -15.94 -35.68
C LEU A 218 -17.15 -15.84 -36.77
N GLU A 219 -17.89 -14.74 -36.83
CA GLU A 219 -18.87 -14.46 -37.87
C GLU A 219 -18.48 -13.21 -38.65
N LYS A 220 -18.42 -13.34 -39.98
CA LYS A 220 -18.06 -12.21 -40.84
C LYS A 220 -19.20 -11.19 -40.95
N ALA A 221 -18.92 -9.94 -40.61
CA ALA A 221 -19.83 -8.80 -40.71
C ALA A 221 -19.33 -7.77 -41.73
N VAL A 222 -20.22 -6.88 -42.17
CA VAL A 222 -19.82 -5.71 -42.99
C VAL A 222 -19.34 -4.62 -42.04
N LEU A 223 -18.08 -4.21 -42.17
CA LEU A 223 -17.53 -3.11 -41.38
C LEU A 223 -18.08 -1.75 -41.83
N PRO A 224 -18.24 -0.77 -40.93
CA PRO A 224 -18.58 0.58 -41.29
C PRO A 224 -17.42 1.25 -42.05
N PRO A 225 -17.69 2.29 -42.86
CA PRO A 225 -16.65 3.07 -43.51
C PRO A 225 -15.61 3.60 -42.52
N ILE A 226 -14.35 3.63 -42.92
CA ILE A 226 -13.27 4.22 -42.12
C ILE A 226 -13.56 5.72 -41.94
N GLY A 227 -13.35 6.20 -40.71
CA GLY A 227 -13.57 7.59 -40.34
C GLY A 227 -12.53 8.55 -40.93
N PRO A 228 -12.42 9.76 -40.38
CA PRO A 228 -11.38 10.70 -40.78
C PRO A 228 -9.98 10.07 -40.68
N PRO A 229 -9.06 10.35 -41.63
CA PRO A 229 -7.70 9.83 -41.60
C PRO A 229 -6.84 10.49 -40.52
N LEU A 230 -7.23 11.65 -40.01
CA LEU A 230 -6.58 12.32 -38.88
C LEU A 230 -7.62 12.62 -37.82
N ILE A 231 -7.37 12.16 -36.60
CA ILE A 231 -8.22 12.39 -35.43
C ILE A 231 -7.35 13.11 -34.40
N ASP A 232 -7.86 14.23 -33.91
CA ASP A 232 -7.24 14.99 -32.82
C ASP A 232 -8.10 14.77 -31.57
N ALA A 233 -7.49 14.22 -30.52
CA ALA A 233 -8.19 13.81 -29.31
C ALA A 233 -8.82 14.99 -28.56
N SER A 234 -8.29 16.21 -28.70
CA SER A 234 -8.89 17.40 -28.07
C SER A 234 -10.06 18.00 -28.88
N ALA A 235 -10.23 17.62 -30.15
CA ALA A 235 -11.12 18.30 -31.08
C ALA A 235 -12.55 17.72 -31.18
N GLY A 236 -12.82 16.55 -30.59
CA GLY A 236 -14.14 15.91 -30.69
C GLY A 236 -14.27 14.57 -29.97
N SER A 237 -15.38 13.88 -30.22
CA SER A 237 -15.60 12.53 -29.71
C SER A 237 -14.65 11.54 -30.38
N LEU A 238 -13.96 10.74 -29.58
CA LEU A 238 -13.09 9.69 -30.07
C LEU A 238 -13.89 8.42 -30.43
N PRO A 239 -13.47 7.68 -31.48
CA PRO A 239 -13.92 6.31 -31.64
C PRO A 239 -13.33 5.43 -30.53
N TYR A 240 -13.90 4.24 -30.33
CA TYR A 240 -13.37 3.24 -29.38
C TYR A 240 -12.03 2.62 -29.83
N GLY A 241 -11.68 2.79 -31.10
CA GLY A 241 -10.38 2.44 -31.65
C GLY A 241 -10.20 3.03 -33.04
N ILE A 242 -8.99 2.88 -33.60
CA ILE A 242 -8.66 3.37 -34.94
C ILE A 242 -8.18 2.24 -35.84
N ARG A 243 -8.40 2.40 -37.16
CA ARG A 243 -8.11 1.38 -38.18
C ARG A 243 -7.07 1.85 -39.19
N ALA A 244 -6.68 0.94 -40.07
CA ALA A 244 -5.74 1.19 -41.16
C ALA A 244 -5.94 2.55 -41.87
N GLY A 245 -4.87 3.33 -41.94
CA GLY A 245 -4.87 4.64 -42.59
C GLY A 245 -5.44 5.79 -41.76
N GLN A 246 -5.75 5.56 -40.47
CA GLN A 246 -6.08 6.61 -39.51
C GLN A 246 -4.87 6.89 -38.60
N THR A 247 -4.68 8.17 -38.30
CA THR A 247 -3.72 8.67 -37.31
C THR A 247 -4.48 9.34 -36.17
N LEU A 248 -4.21 8.92 -34.93
CA LEU A 248 -4.68 9.60 -33.72
C LEU A 248 -3.54 10.43 -33.13
N VAL A 249 -3.80 11.72 -32.92
CA VAL A 249 -2.93 12.61 -32.16
C VAL A 249 -3.57 12.86 -30.80
N VAL A 250 -2.87 12.46 -29.74
CA VAL A 250 -3.26 12.71 -28.34
C VAL A 250 -2.43 13.90 -27.86
N ASP A 251 -2.94 15.10 -28.13
CA ASP A 251 -2.28 16.36 -27.81
C ASP A 251 -2.58 16.85 -26.38
N SER A 252 -2.05 18.03 -26.03
CA SER A 252 -2.27 18.61 -24.71
C SER A 252 -3.75 18.90 -24.47
N GLY A 253 -4.34 18.22 -23.47
CA GLY A 253 -5.77 18.29 -23.19
C GLY A 253 -6.60 17.24 -23.92
N GLY A 254 -6.00 16.47 -24.84
CA GLY A 254 -6.57 15.26 -25.38
C GLY A 254 -6.60 14.14 -24.33
N THR A 255 -7.73 13.44 -24.22
CA THR A 255 -7.88 12.27 -23.34
C THR A 255 -8.54 11.15 -24.12
N VAL A 256 -7.84 10.02 -24.23
CA VAL A 256 -8.35 8.76 -24.74
C VAL A 256 -8.80 7.92 -23.55
N GLY A 257 -10.01 7.38 -23.60
CA GLY A 257 -10.54 6.52 -22.54
C GLY A 257 -9.82 5.18 -22.44
N ASP A 258 -10.16 4.40 -21.42
CA ASP A 258 -9.62 3.06 -21.20
C ASP A 258 -10.03 2.08 -22.32
N HIS A 259 -9.24 1.01 -22.47
CA HIS A 259 -9.45 -0.10 -23.41
C HIS A 259 -9.42 0.32 -24.89
N PHE A 260 -8.73 1.42 -25.18
CA PHE A 260 -8.61 1.92 -26.54
C PHE A 260 -7.71 1.00 -27.37
N ASN A 261 -8.12 0.76 -28.61
CA ASN A 261 -7.48 -0.17 -29.51
C ASN A 261 -6.91 0.53 -30.76
N ALA A 262 -5.59 0.49 -30.95
CA ALA A 262 -4.93 0.88 -32.20
C ALA A 262 -4.76 -0.34 -33.11
N GLY A 263 -5.67 -0.50 -34.07
CA GLY A 263 -5.70 -1.65 -34.97
C GLY A 263 -4.69 -1.58 -36.13
N SER A 264 -4.60 -2.67 -36.88
CA SER A 264 -3.59 -2.86 -37.92
C SER A 264 -3.50 -1.71 -38.93
N GLY A 265 -2.28 -1.22 -39.16
CA GLY A 265 -1.96 -0.14 -40.09
C GLY A 265 -2.42 1.25 -39.63
N SER A 266 -2.78 1.42 -38.36
CA SER A 266 -3.06 2.73 -37.76
C SER A 266 -1.82 3.35 -37.12
N GLU A 267 -1.89 4.64 -36.82
CA GLU A 267 -0.80 5.38 -36.17
C GLU A 267 -1.33 6.15 -34.95
N VAL A 268 -0.59 6.13 -33.84
CA VAL A 268 -0.89 6.93 -32.64
C VAL A 268 0.32 7.77 -32.26
N SER A 269 0.11 9.07 -32.05
CA SER A 269 1.13 9.99 -31.57
C SER A 269 0.68 10.62 -30.25
N ILE A 270 1.39 10.32 -29.17
CA ILE A 270 1.09 10.81 -27.82
C ILE A 270 2.06 11.94 -27.50
N LEU A 271 1.53 13.16 -27.38
CA LEU A 271 2.31 14.38 -27.15
C LEU A 271 2.29 14.79 -25.68
N ASP A 272 3.11 15.78 -25.33
CA ASP A 272 3.14 16.37 -23.99
C ASP A 272 1.74 16.81 -23.52
N GLY A 273 1.34 16.33 -22.35
CA GLY A 273 0.04 16.62 -21.73
C GLY A 273 -1.14 15.84 -22.31
N GLY A 274 -0.91 14.93 -23.27
CA GLY A 274 -1.90 13.94 -23.69
C GLY A 274 -2.07 12.83 -22.66
N VAL A 275 -3.28 12.27 -22.57
CA VAL A 275 -3.60 11.15 -21.67
C VAL A 275 -4.24 10.03 -22.46
N VAL A 276 -3.70 8.82 -22.36
CA VAL A 276 -4.33 7.58 -22.80
C VAL A 276 -4.65 6.76 -21.56
N GLY A 277 -5.87 6.25 -21.48
CA GLY A 277 -6.36 5.43 -20.37
C GLY A 277 -5.60 4.12 -20.19
N MET A 278 -6.12 3.30 -19.28
CA MET A 278 -5.62 1.94 -19.04
C MET A 278 -5.93 1.02 -20.21
N ASN A 279 -5.20 -0.09 -20.31
CA ASN A 279 -5.38 -1.13 -21.31
C ASN A 279 -5.30 -0.59 -22.76
N PHE A 280 -4.27 0.18 -23.06
CA PHE A 280 -4.04 0.63 -24.43
C PHE A 280 -3.47 -0.52 -25.25
N GLU A 281 -4.24 -1.04 -26.21
CA GLU A 281 -3.82 -2.19 -27.01
C GLU A 281 -3.35 -1.73 -28.39
N VAL A 282 -2.17 -2.20 -28.81
CA VAL A 282 -1.55 -1.83 -30.10
C VAL A 282 -1.32 -3.10 -30.90
N ASN A 283 -2.05 -3.24 -32.01
CA ASN A 283 -1.97 -4.40 -32.88
C ASN A 283 -1.61 -4.00 -34.32
N ASP A 284 -0.45 -4.45 -34.79
CA ASP A 284 0.16 -4.11 -36.08
C ASP A 284 0.11 -2.61 -36.41
N ALA A 285 0.29 -1.78 -35.38
CA ALA A 285 0.19 -0.33 -35.47
C ALA A 285 1.52 0.35 -35.12
N VAL A 286 1.62 1.63 -35.47
CA VAL A 286 2.79 2.46 -35.13
C VAL A 286 2.41 3.42 -34.02
N VAL A 287 3.16 3.40 -32.92
CA VAL A 287 2.95 4.30 -31.79
C VAL A 287 4.21 5.08 -31.49
N GLU A 288 4.08 6.40 -31.41
CA GLU A 288 5.12 7.31 -30.94
C GLU A 288 4.67 7.96 -29.63
N VAL A 289 5.37 7.67 -28.53
CA VAL A 289 5.17 8.32 -27.24
C VAL A 289 6.25 9.38 -27.06
N MET A 290 5.94 10.62 -27.41
CA MET A 290 6.86 11.76 -27.23
C MET A 290 6.75 12.38 -25.84
N GLY A 291 5.60 12.21 -25.19
CA GLY A 291 5.24 12.82 -23.91
C GLY A 291 3.95 12.23 -23.36
N GLY A 292 3.33 12.95 -22.41
CA GLY A 292 2.01 12.58 -21.90
C GLY A 292 2.03 11.39 -20.94
N ASN A 293 0.85 10.81 -20.70
CA ASN A 293 0.67 9.66 -19.82
C ASN A 293 -0.11 8.56 -20.55
N VAL A 294 0.41 7.33 -20.53
CA VAL A 294 -0.31 6.10 -20.90
C VAL A 294 -0.60 5.34 -19.60
N GLY A 295 -1.84 4.91 -19.40
CA GLY A 295 -2.26 4.17 -18.21
C GLY A 295 -1.58 2.81 -18.08
N ASN A 296 -1.99 2.07 -17.04
CA ASN A 296 -1.52 0.71 -16.79
C ASN A 296 -2.03 -0.26 -17.87
N GLY A 297 -1.32 -1.37 -18.07
CA GLY A 297 -1.70 -2.39 -19.05
C GLY A 297 -1.50 -1.91 -20.49
N PHE A 298 -0.41 -1.21 -20.79
CA PHE A 298 -0.08 -0.94 -22.20
C PHE A 298 0.32 -2.28 -22.85
N GLU A 299 -0.35 -2.71 -23.92
CA GLU A 299 -0.10 -3.99 -24.57
C GLU A 299 0.31 -3.83 -26.04
N VAL A 300 1.33 -4.62 -26.44
CA VAL A 300 1.89 -4.59 -27.81
C VAL A 300 1.82 -5.97 -28.45
N PHE A 301 1.10 -6.05 -29.56
CA PHE A 301 0.84 -7.27 -30.32
C PHE A 301 1.41 -7.22 -31.74
N GLY A 302 1.50 -8.40 -32.36
CA GLY A 302 1.79 -8.53 -33.78
C GLY A 302 3.15 -7.99 -34.19
N ASP A 303 3.22 -7.32 -35.33
CA ASP A 303 4.39 -6.63 -35.88
C ASP A 303 4.38 -5.12 -35.54
N SER A 304 3.72 -4.72 -34.45
CA SER A 304 3.64 -3.32 -34.01
C SER A 304 5.02 -2.68 -33.80
N SER A 305 5.10 -1.36 -34.02
CA SER A 305 6.30 -0.57 -33.79
C SER A 305 6.01 0.54 -32.79
N VAL A 306 6.58 0.44 -31.60
CA VAL A 306 6.42 1.42 -30.52
C VAL A 306 7.75 2.13 -30.26
N ASP A 307 7.76 3.46 -30.31
CA ASP A 307 8.90 4.31 -29.97
C ASP A 307 8.53 5.24 -28.80
N ILE A 308 9.18 5.01 -27.66
CA ILE A 308 8.99 5.77 -26.42
C ILE A 308 10.20 6.69 -26.26
N ARG A 309 9.98 8.00 -26.41
CA ARG A 309 11.00 9.05 -26.30
C ARG A 309 10.80 9.94 -25.07
N GLY A 310 9.62 9.90 -24.46
CA GLY A 310 9.23 10.72 -23.32
C GLY A 310 7.92 10.23 -22.71
N GLY A 311 7.37 11.02 -21.78
CA GLY A 311 6.10 10.71 -21.10
C GLY A 311 6.24 9.66 -19.99
N ARG A 312 5.09 9.26 -19.45
CA ARG A 312 4.96 8.19 -18.44
C ARG A 312 4.14 7.04 -19.03
N ILE A 313 4.66 5.82 -18.91
CA ILE A 313 3.92 4.57 -19.10
C ILE A 313 3.60 4.01 -17.72
N GLY A 314 2.35 3.62 -17.51
CA GLY A 314 1.91 2.95 -16.29
C GLY A 314 2.55 1.57 -16.08
N GLU A 315 2.08 0.88 -15.06
CA GLU A 315 2.52 -0.47 -14.73
C GLU A 315 2.02 -1.51 -15.76
N ALA A 316 2.64 -2.70 -15.76
CA ALA A 316 2.26 -3.84 -16.58
C ALA A 316 2.32 -3.57 -18.09
N PHE A 317 3.49 -3.15 -18.57
CA PHE A 317 3.75 -2.99 -20.01
C PHE A 317 3.99 -4.35 -20.66
N ALA A 318 2.96 -4.96 -21.24
CA ALA A 318 2.99 -6.31 -21.78
C ALA A 318 3.33 -6.32 -23.29
N LEU A 319 4.34 -7.12 -23.67
CA LEU A 319 4.92 -7.13 -25.00
C LEU A 319 4.86 -8.52 -25.61
N HIS A 320 3.75 -8.82 -26.28
CA HIS A 320 3.48 -10.12 -26.89
C HIS A 320 4.06 -10.24 -28.31
N GLY A 321 4.43 -9.12 -28.93
CA GLY A 321 5.05 -9.06 -30.25
C GLY A 321 5.66 -7.68 -30.56
N GLY A 322 6.20 -7.54 -31.77
CA GLY A 322 6.61 -6.25 -32.32
C GLY A 322 8.01 -5.78 -31.94
N HIS A 323 8.23 -4.50 -32.19
CA HIS A 323 9.48 -3.77 -31.98
C HIS A 323 9.24 -2.60 -31.04
N VAL A 324 9.87 -2.62 -29.87
CA VAL A 324 9.75 -1.57 -28.85
C VAL A 324 11.10 -0.91 -28.66
N ASN A 325 11.18 0.39 -28.94
CA ASN A 325 12.35 1.21 -28.69
C ASN A 325 12.04 2.18 -27.55
N ILE A 326 12.86 2.15 -26.50
CA ILE A 326 12.76 3.05 -25.35
C ILE A 326 14.04 3.89 -25.33
N SER A 327 13.90 5.19 -25.57
CA SER A 327 15.00 6.16 -25.63
C SER A 327 14.85 7.32 -24.65
N GLY A 328 13.74 7.37 -23.91
CA GLY A 328 13.46 8.32 -22.86
C GLY A 328 12.14 7.98 -22.17
N GLY A 329 11.65 8.90 -21.34
CA GLY A 329 10.39 8.72 -20.59
C GLY A 329 10.57 8.00 -19.25
N HIS A 330 9.46 7.64 -18.63
CA HIS A 330 9.38 6.98 -17.34
C HIS A 330 8.45 5.78 -17.44
N LEU A 331 8.97 4.58 -17.20
CA LEU A 331 8.18 3.35 -17.16
C LEU A 331 8.02 2.97 -15.69
N ALA A 332 6.80 3.03 -15.16
CA ALA A 332 6.54 2.79 -13.74
C ALA A 332 6.82 1.33 -13.29
N GLY A 333 7.10 0.43 -14.22
CA GLY A 333 7.52 -0.94 -13.98
C GLY A 333 6.71 -1.99 -14.75
N GLY A 334 7.10 -3.26 -14.59
CA GLY A 334 6.40 -4.42 -15.11
C GLY A 334 6.48 -4.61 -16.62
N ILE A 335 7.68 -4.43 -17.23
CA ILE A 335 7.86 -4.85 -18.63
C ILE A 335 7.78 -6.37 -18.69
N ASN A 336 6.70 -6.89 -19.28
CA ASN A 336 6.49 -8.33 -19.48
C ASN A 336 6.68 -8.68 -20.95
N ASN A 337 7.90 -9.06 -21.33
CA ASN A 337 8.24 -9.33 -22.72
C ASN A 337 8.11 -10.81 -23.11
N ASP A 338 6.96 -11.19 -23.65
CA ASP A 338 6.65 -12.55 -24.11
C ASP A 338 7.09 -12.83 -25.56
N GLY A 339 7.16 -11.79 -26.40
CA GLY A 339 7.36 -11.97 -27.84
C GLY A 339 8.02 -10.83 -28.59
N ALA A 340 8.25 -9.67 -27.97
CA ALA A 340 8.79 -8.49 -28.63
C ALA A 340 10.32 -8.45 -28.68
N SER A 341 10.84 -7.67 -29.64
CA SER A 341 12.21 -7.17 -29.63
C SER A 341 12.24 -5.82 -28.93
N VAL A 342 12.88 -5.78 -27.76
CA VAL A 342 12.95 -4.57 -26.92
C VAL A 342 14.36 -4.00 -26.93
N ARG A 343 14.48 -2.70 -27.20
CA ARG A 343 15.73 -1.94 -27.19
C ARG A 343 15.61 -0.77 -26.23
N ILE A 344 16.44 -0.74 -25.20
CA ILE A 344 16.43 0.28 -24.16
C ILE A 344 17.71 1.10 -24.26
N SER A 345 17.59 2.42 -24.38
CA SER A 345 18.72 3.35 -24.58
C SER A 345 18.61 4.62 -23.74
N GLY A 346 17.50 4.82 -23.03
CA GLY A 346 17.28 5.95 -22.15
C GLY A 346 15.99 5.84 -21.35
N GLY A 347 15.72 6.84 -20.51
CA GLY A 347 14.57 6.93 -19.61
C GLY A 347 14.85 6.43 -18.19
N ALA A 348 13.83 6.55 -17.35
CA ALA A 348 13.73 5.91 -16.04
C ALA A 348 12.86 4.65 -16.17
N ILE A 349 13.30 3.55 -15.55
CA ILE A 349 12.65 2.24 -15.64
C ILE A 349 12.53 1.75 -14.20
N GLY A 350 11.30 1.65 -13.71
CA GLY A 350 11.01 1.02 -12.43
C GLY A 350 11.09 -0.51 -12.53
N ASP A 351 10.51 -1.17 -11.54
CA ASP A 351 10.73 -2.59 -11.27
C ASP A 351 10.15 -3.53 -12.34
N GLY A 352 10.36 -4.83 -12.21
CA GLY A 352 9.69 -5.87 -12.99
C GLY A 352 10.08 -5.94 -14.47
N LEU A 353 11.37 -5.97 -14.80
CA LEU A 353 11.87 -6.31 -16.14
C LEU A 353 11.84 -7.84 -16.36
N ASN A 354 10.69 -8.34 -16.80
CA ASN A 354 10.44 -9.75 -17.05
C ASN A 354 10.54 -10.03 -18.55
N SER A 355 11.39 -10.98 -18.96
CA SER A 355 11.56 -11.27 -20.38
C SER A 355 11.67 -12.75 -20.70
N PHE A 356 10.78 -13.20 -21.59
CA PHE A 356 10.84 -14.48 -22.29
C PHE A 356 11.57 -14.38 -23.63
N ARG A 357 11.95 -13.17 -24.05
CA ARG A 357 12.75 -12.86 -25.25
C ARG A 357 13.98 -12.01 -24.93
N THR A 358 14.74 -11.66 -25.96
CA THR A 358 15.93 -10.82 -25.78
C THR A 358 15.55 -9.38 -25.54
N ILE A 359 16.12 -8.77 -24.49
CA ILE A 359 16.12 -7.32 -24.28
C ILE A 359 17.53 -6.82 -24.54
N GLU A 360 17.67 -5.83 -25.41
CA GLU A 360 18.94 -5.17 -25.70
C GLU A 360 19.02 -3.85 -24.93
N ILE A 361 20.02 -3.69 -24.06
CA ILE A 361 20.25 -2.46 -23.29
C ILE A 361 21.49 -1.75 -23.83
N PHE A 362 21.34 -0.49 -24.20
CA PHE A 362 22.39 0.37 -24.75
C PHE A 362 22.82 1.38 -23.70
N GLY A 363 24.10 1.35 -23.34
CA GLY A 363 24.60 2.16 -22.24
C GLY A 363 26.11 2.04 -22.05
N SER A 364 26.58 2.35 -20.85
CA SER A 364 27.98 2.38 -20.45
C SER A 364 28.08 2.06 -18.95
N ASN A 365 29.29 1.82 -18.47
CA ASN A 365 29.56 1.56 -17.04
C ASN A 365 28.70 0.43 -16.46
N PHE A 366 28.51 -0.66 -17.22
CA PHE A 366 27.76 -1.81 -16.74
C PHE A 366 28.53 -2.51 -15.61
N LEU A 367 27.89 -2.61 -14.45
CA LEU A 367 28.41 -3.29 -13.28
C LEU A 367 27.46 -4.43 -12.89
N LEU A 368 28.05 -5.52 -12.42
CA LEU A 368 27.34 -6.60 -11.74
C LEU A 368 27.87 -6.66 -10.31
N ASP A 369 26.99 -6.44 -9.34
CA ASP A 369 27.32 -6.41 -7.91
C ASP A 369 28.46 -5.41 -7.62
N GLY A 370 28.37 -4.23 -8.26
CA GLY A 370 29.37 -3.17 -8.19
C GLY A 370 30.68 -3.44 -8.94
N GLN A 371 30.85 -4.59 -9.58
CA GLN A 371 32.05 -4.93 -10.33
C GLN A 371 31.86 -4.77 -11.84
N PRO A 372 32.82 -4.16 -12.58
CA PRO A 372 32.73 -4.08 -14.04
C PRO A 372 32.58 -5.45 -14.70
N ILE A 373 31.66 -5.56 -15.65
CA ILE A 373 31.41 -6.80 -16.37
C ILE A 373 32.52 -7.01 -17.42
N PRO A 374 33.33 -8.09 -17.35
CA PRO A 374 34.42 -8.30 -18.31
C PRO A 374 33.93 -8.38 -19.76
N GLY A 375 34.66 -7.80 -20.69
CA GLY A 375 34.29 -7.74 -22.10
C GLY A 375 33.32 -6.62 -22.46
N LEU A 376 32.91 -5.77 -21.51
CA LEU A 376 32.11 -4.55 -21.75
C LEU A 376 32.91 -3.26 -21.48
N GLU A 377 34.24 -3.27 -21.67
CA GLU A 377 35.11 -2.15 -21.32
C GLU A 377 35.25 -1.08 -22.42
N PHE A 378 34.79 -1.35 -23.65
CA PHE A 378 34.98 -0.45 -24.80
C PHE A 378 33.69 -0.26 -25.60
N VAL A 379 33.49 0.95 -26.14
CA VAL A 379 32.35 1.26 -27.03
C VAL A 379 32.30 0.31 -28.22
N GLY A 380 31.12 -0.22 -28.50
CA GLY A 380 30.84 -1.23 -29.51
C GLY A 380 30.92 -2.68 -29.01
N ALA A 381 31.37 -2.91 -27.77
CA ALA A 381 31.30 -4.23 -27.15
C ALA A 381 29.86 -4.62 -26.82
N SER A 382 29.56 -5.93 -26.87
CA SER A 382 28.27 -6.47 -26.46
C SER A 382 28.42 -7.81 -25.75
N ARG A 383 27.58 -8.07 -24.76
CA ARG A 383 27.62 -9.31 -23.98
C ARG A 383 26.22 -9.70 -23.52
N ASP A 384 25.89 -10.97 -23.72
CA ASP A 384 24.76 -11.63 -23.07
C ASP A 384 25.15 -11.95 -21.62
N VAL A 385 24.36 -11.47 -20.67
CA VAL A 385 24.66 -11.55 -19.23
C VAL A 385 23.81 -12.56 -18.47
N PHE A 386 22.87 -13.27 -19.12
CA PHE A 386 21.93 -14.16 -18.42
C PHE A 386 22.39 -15.63 -18.37
N SER A 387 23.33 -15.96 -17.47
CA SER A 387 23.50 -17.33 -16.93
C SER A 387 24.52 -17.41 -15.77
N PRO A 388 24.11 -17.71 -14.52
CA PRO A 388 22.83 -17.45 -13.87
C PRO A 388 22.97 -16.37 -12.78
N PHE A 389 22.17 -15.30 -12.85
CA PHE A 389 21.91 -14.45 -11.69
C PHE A 389 21.30 -15.35 -10.61
N VAL A 390 21.90 -15.43 -9.42
CA VAL A 390 21.42 -16.22 -8.27
C VAL A 390 21.52 -15.35 -7.02
N GLY A 391 20.44 -15.29 -6.24
CA GLY A 391 20.39 -14.44 -5.05
C GLY A 391 20.23 -12.95 -5.40
N TYR A 392 20.86 -12.10 -4.60
CA TYR A 392 20.74 -10.63 -4.58
C TYR A 392 21.62 -9.92 -5.61
N THR A 393 21.66 -10.45 -6.83
CA THR A 393 22.48 -9.83 -7.87
C THR A 393 21.89 -8.50 -8.31
N THR A 394 22.73 -7.48 -8.42
CA THR A 394 22.36 -6.13 -8.87
C THR A 394 23.06 -5.80 -10.17
N LEU A 395 22.30 -5.62 -11.25
CA LEU A 395 22.80 -5.13 -12.53
C LEU A 395 22.60 -3.62 -12.60
N THR A 396 23.68 -2.85 -12.75
CA THR A 396 23.61 -1.39 -12.83
C THR A 396 24.34 -0.88 -14.05
N GLY A 397 24.02 0.34 -14.47
CA GLY A 397 24.71 1.02 -15.56
C GLY A 397 24.19 2.42 -15.82
N VAL A 398 24.66 3.01 -16.92
CA VAL A 398 24.20 4.31 -17.41
C VAL A 398 23.78 4.14 -18.86
N LEU A 399 22.51 4.40 -19.17
CA LEU A 399 21.93 4.32 -20.51
C LEU A 399 22.57 5.33 -21.47
N SER A 400 22.34 5.16 -22.78
CA SER A 400 22.90 6.02 -23.82
C SER A 400 22.48 7.49 -23.71
N ASP A 401 21.33 7.79 -23.10
CA ASP A 401 20.88 9.16 -22.80
C ASP A 401 21.55 9.78 -21.56
N GLY A 402 22.27 8.98 -20.77
CA GLY A 402 22.91 9.37 -19.52
C GLY A 402 22.10 9.06 -18.25
N SER A 403 20.92 8.48 -18.36
CA SER A 403 20.09 8.06 -17.23
C SER A 403 20.69 6.81 -16.57
N PRO A 404 20.95 6.80 -15.25
CA PRO A 404 21.37 5.58 -14.57
C PRO A 404 20.19 4.62 -14.39
N PHE A 405 20.50 3.34 -14.21
CA PHE A 405 19.51 2.32 -13.85
C PHE A 405 20.14 1.32 -12.88
N ALA A 406 19.29 0.72 -12.05
CA ALA A 406 19.58 -0.40 -11.18
C ALA A 406 18.48 -1.43 -11.39
N PHE A 407 18.87 -2.69 -11.55
CA PHE A 407 17.95 -3.80 -11.57
C PHE A 407 18.40 -4.82 -10.53
N LEU A 408 17.65 -4.89 -9.45
CA LEU A 408 17.84 -5.80 -8.34
C LEU A 408 16.93 -7.02 -8.51
N ARG A 409 17.34 -8.15 -7.95
CA ARG A 409 16.53 -9.38 -8.04
C ARG A 409 15.64 -9.57 -6.82
N SER A 410 16.00 -8.99 -5.68
CA SER A 410 15.35 -9.26 -4.39
C SER A 410 13.99 -8.57 -4.25
N ASP A 411 13.84 -7.38 -4.82
CA ASP A 411 12.60 -6.60 -4.94
C ASP A 411 11.72 -7.04 -6.11
N GLY A 412 12.32 -7.53 -7.20
CA GLY A 412 11.60 -8.04 -8.36
C GLY A 412 11.96 -7.38 -9.68
N ASP A 413 12.99 -6.52 -9.76
CA ASP A 413 13.38 -5.90 -11.04
C ASP A 413 13.79 -6.91 -12.09
N LEU A 414 14.44 -8.00 -11.66
CA LEU A 414 14.84 -9.08 -12.53
C LEU A 414 14.19 -10.39 -12.10
N THR A 415 13.00 -10.70 -12.62
CA THR A 415 12.50 -12.07 -12.51
C THR A 415 13.03 -12.92 -13.65
N ALA A 416 13.61 -14.07 -13.31
CA ALA A 416 14.02 -15.05 -14.30
C ALA A 416 12.80 -15.88 -14.69
N ALA A 417 12.51 -15.96 -16.00
CA ALA A 417 11.48 -16.84 -16.58
C ALA A 417 11.58 -18.31 -16.10
N THR A 418 12.74 -18.73 -15.60
CA THR A 418 12.99 -20.09 -15.08
C THR A 418 12.22 -20.43 -13.81
N ASP A 419 11.73 -19.45 -13.06
CA ASP A 419 10.97 -19.73 -11.83
C ASP A 419 9.55 -20.24 -12.14
N PHE A 420 9.07 -20.05 -13.38
CA PHE A 420 7.74 -20.50 -13.82
C PHE A 420 7.72 -21.56 -14.95
N PHE A 421 8.82 -21.74 -15.70
CA PHE A 421 8.83 -22.67 -16.85
C PHE A 421 10.05 -23.61 -16.92
N PRO A 422 9.88 -24.85 -17.42
CA PRO A 422 10.99 -25.74 -17.69
C PRO A 422 11.84 -25.23 -18.89
N PRO A 423 13.19 -25.41 -18.87
CA PRO A 423 14.08 -24.96 -19.94
C PRO A 423 13.72 -25.59 -21.31
N PRO A 424 13.77 -24.82 -22.43
CA PRO A 424 15.06 -24.53 -23.08
C PRO A 424 15.22 -23.12 -23.68
N LEU A 425 14.30 -22.18 -23.45
CA LEU A 425 14.48 -20.81 -23.92
C LEU A 425 15.30 -20.08 -22.85
N SER A 426 16.54 -19.71 -23.18
CA SER A 426 17.33 -18.75 -22.40
C SER A 426 17.20 -17.39 -23.08
N PRO A 427 16.09 -16.66 -22.86
CA PRO A 427 16.08 -15.25 -23.16
C PRO A 427 17.16 -14.56 -22.34
N GLY A 428 18.00 -13.79 -23.02
CA GLY A 428 19.09 -13.06 -22.41
C GLY A 428 18.88 -11.56 -22.51
N VAL A 429 19.31 -10.85 -21.47
CA VAL A 429 19.61 -9.42 -21.58
C VAL A 429 20.96 -9.28 -22.28
N ILE A 430 20.98 -8.60 -23.42
CA ILE A 430 22.21 -8.29 -24.14
C ILE A 430 22.56 -6.83 -23.85
N LEU A 431 23.72 -6.63 -23.22
CA LEU A 431 24.24 -5.30 -22.96
C LEU A 431 25.11 -4.85 -24.14
N HIS A 432 24.93 -3.61 -24.57
CA HIS A 432 25.67 -2.97 -25.64
C HIS A 432 26.34 -1.69 -25.14
N VAL A 433 27.67 -1.63 -25.21
CA VAL A 433 28.43 -0.45 -24.80
C VAL A 433 28.35 0.61 -25.87
N THR A 434 27.76 1.74 -25.53
CA THR A 434 27.63 2.96 -26.32
C THR A 434 28.33 4.11 -25.60
N GLY A 435 28.56 5.22 -26.29
CA GLY A 435 29.00 6.44 -25.60
C GLY A 435 27.82 7.08 -24.88
N SER A 436 27.96 7.38 -23.60
CA SER A 436 27.01 8.19 -22.84
C SER A 436 27.47 9.67 -22.79
N PRO A 437 26.55 10.63 -22.64
CA PRO A 437 26.88 12.04 -22.45
C PRO A 437 27.80 12.24 -21.24
N ALA A 438 28.61 13.29 -21.22
CA ALA A 438 29.43 13.61 -20.05
C ALA A 438 28.55 14.03 -18.85
N SER A 439 29.05 13.81 -17.62
CA SER A 439 28.40 14.28 -16.39
C SER A 439 28.67 15.77 -16.20
N ASP A 440 27.70 16.60 -16.58
CA ASP A 440 27.91 18.05 -16.74
C ASP A 440 27.60 18.89 -15.47
N LYS A 441 27.20 18.27 -14.34
CA LYS A 441 26.85 19.01 -13.10
C LYS A 441 27.29 18.30 -11.83
N GLY A 442 28.14 18.95 -11.02
CA GLY A 442 28.56 18.44 -9.71
C GLY A 442 27.58 18.69 -8.57
N LEU A 443 26.79 19.77 -8.61
CA LEU A 443 25.76 20.07 -7.60
C LEU A 443 24.43 20.41 -8.29
N ILE A 444 23.35 19.79 -7.82
CA ILE A 444 21.98 19.95 -8.27
C ILE A 444 21.14 20.30 -7.04
N ILE A 445 20.25 21.29 -7.17
CA ILE A 445 19.28 21.65 -6.14
C ILE A 445 17.90 21.41 -6.74
N ALA A 446 17.12 20.51 -6.14
CA ALA A 446 15.88 19.99 -6.68
C ALA A 446 14.86 21.11 -7.01
N SER A 447 14.79 22.16 -6.19
CA SER A 447 13.88 23.29 -6.46
C SER A 447 14.32 24.28 -7.55
N GLN A 448 15.55 24.16 -8.09
CA GLN A 448 16.16 25.19 -8.95
C GLN A 448 16.28 24.82 -10.44
N GLY A 449 15.68 23.72 -10.88
CA GLY A 449 15.63 23.33 -12.28
C GLY A 449 15.24 21.88 -12.48
N ASP A 450 15.40 21.40 -13.71
CA ASP A 450 15.08 20.02 -14.05
C ASP A 450 16.02 19.06 -13.30
N ILE A 451 15.39 18.10 -12.63
CA ILE A 451 16.08 17.01 -11.94
C ILE A 451 16.39 15.95 -13.00
N PRO A 452 17.64 15.47 -13.11
CA PRO A 452 17.94 14.37 -14.00
C PRO A 452 17.16 13.11 -13.58
N HIS A 453 17.00 12.13 -14.48
CA HIS A 453 16.39 10.83 -14.13
C HIS A 453 17.17 10.04 -13.06
N GLY A 454 18.41 10.46 -12.76
CA GLY A 454 19.19 9.92 -11.67
C GLY A 454 20.53 10.63 -11.52
N LEU A 455 21.35 10.21 -10.56
CA LEU A 455 22.70 10.75 -10.35
C LEU A 455 23.79 9.84 -10.87
N ARG A 456 24.76 10.45 -11.53
CA ARG A 456 26.00 9.82 -11.96
C ARG A 456 27.15 10.11 -11.00
N GLU A 457 28.26 9.41 -11.21
CA GLU A 457 29.51 9.60 -10.47
C GLU A 457 29.88 11.08 -10.31
N GLY A 458 30.16 11.49 -9.07
CA GLY A 458 30.60 12.85 -8.72
C GLY A 458 29.50 13.91 -8.67
N GLN A 459 28.23 13.54 -8.89
CA GLN A 459 27.10 14.45 -8.74
C GLN A 459 26.56 14.45 -7.31
N THR A 460 26.09 15.60 -6.84
CA THR A 460 25.39 15.78 -5.56
C THR A 460 24.02 16.40 -5.80
N LEU A 461 22.97 15.82 -5.24
CA LEU A 461 21.62 16.38 -5.21
C LEU A 461 21.25 16.84 -3.81
N ILE A 462 20.78 18.07 -3.70
CA ILE A 462 20.11 18.59 -2.50
C ILE A 462 18.62 18.66 -2.80
N VAL A 463 17.83 17.88 -2.06
CA VAL A 463 16.37 17.93 -2.06
C VAL A 463 15.93 18.86 -0.93
N ASP A 464 15.89 20.15 -1.26
CA ASP A 464 15.55 21.22 -0.32
C ASP A 464 14.03 21.28 -0.05
N SER A 465 13.58 22.16 0.84
CA SER A 465 12.18 22.21 1.33
C SER A 465 11.05 22.30 0.28
N ASN A 466 11.35 22.61 -0.98
CA ASN A 466 10.39 22.61 -2.09
C ASN A 466 10.84 21.71 -3.25
N GLY A 467 11.91 20.95 -3.04
CA GLY A 467 12.44 19.99 -3.98
C GLY A 467 11.59 18.73 -3.98
N ILE A 468 11.18 18.30 -5.16
CA ILE A 468 10.44 17.05 -5.37
C ILE A 468 11.21 16.26 -6.41
N VAL A 469 11.84 15.17 -5.99
CA VAL A 469 12.43 14.16 -6.88
C VAL A 469 11.33 13.16 -7.24
N PRO A 470 11.15 12.82 -8.52
CA PRO A 470 10.14 11.84 -8.93
C PRO A 470 10.44 10.43 -8.40
N ASP A 471 9.52 9.51 -8.65
CA ASP A 471 9.70 8.08 -8.44
C ASP A 471 10.81 7.52 -9.35
N ASP A 472 11.25 6.28 -9.09
CA ASP A 472 12.24 5.53 -9.88
C ASP A 472 13.57 6.28 -10.06
N PHE A 473 14.02 6.96 -8.99
CA PHE A 473 15.25 7.75 -9.02
C PHE A 473 16.45 6.89 -8.67
N THR A 474 17.37 6.69 -9.61
CA THR A 474 18.58 5.88 -9.36
C THR A 474 19.83 6.74 -9.15
N THR A 475 20.68 6.33 -8.21
CA THR A 475 22.03 6.87 -8.04
C THR A 475 23.08 5.89 -8.51
N THR A 476 24.30 6.36 -8.81
CA THR A 476 25.44 5.48 -9.10
C THR A 476 26.56 5.69 -8.08
N PRO A 477 27.59 4.82 -8.06
CA PRO A 477 28.71 4.97 -7.14
C PRO A 477 29.33 6.37 -7.13
N LEU A 478 29.71 6.83 -5.94
CA LEU A 478 30.33 8.15 -5.69
C LEU A 478 29.43 9.36 -6.02
N SER A 479 28.12 9.15 -6.15
CA SER A 479 27.14 10.24 -6.09
C SER A 479 26.65 10.46 -4.66
N ALA A 480 25.99 11.61 -4.42
CA ALA A 480 25.48 11.95 -3.10
C ALA A 480 24.08 12.58 -3.16
N VAL A 481 23.21 12.20 -2.22
CA VAL A 481 21.88 12.80 -2.04
C VAL A 481 21.77 13.35 -0.62
N VAL A 482 21.21 14.56 -0.49
CA VAL A 482 20.87 15.17 0.81
C VAL A 482 19.40 15.55 0.78
N VAL A 483 18.59 14.94 1.64
CA VAL A 483 17.17 15.27 1.81
C VAL A 483 17.02 16.16 3.03
N GLU A 484 16.67 17.42 2.80
CA GLU A 484 16.45 18.41 3.85
C GLU A 484 14.98 18.40 4.32
N THR A 485 14.71 19.04 5.46
CA THR A 485 13.34 19.19 5.96
C THR A 485 12.44 19.87 4.93
N GLY A 486 11.36 19.18 4.55
CA GLY A 486 10.37 19.61 3.56
C GLY A 486 10.63 19.11 2.13
N GLY A 487 11.81 18.57 1.86
CA GLY A 487 12.09 17.91 0.58
C GLY A 487 11.38 16.57 0.46
N SER A 488 11.05 16.18 -0.78
CA SER A 488 10.42 14.90 -1.10
C SER A 488 11.20 14.15 -2.16
N VAL A 489 11.49 12.87 -1.91
CA VAL A 489 11.90 11.89 -2.90
C VAL A 489 10.76 10.92 -3.10
N GLY A 490 10.48 10.57 -4.36
CA GLY A 490 9.41 9.65 -4.74
C GLY A 490 9.61 8.22 -4.23
N ASP A 491 8.70 7.35 -4.64
CA ASP A 491 8.80 5.91 -4.43
C ASP A 491 9.93 5.31 -5.29
N ASN A 492 10.41 4.13 -4.91
CA ASN A 492 11.47 3.41 -5.61
C ASN A 492 12.79 4.18 -5.73
N PHE A 493 13.32 4.64 -4.59
CA PHE A 493 14.59 5.36 -4.57
C PHE A 493 15.78 4.39 -4.45
N GLU A 494 16.52 4.24 -5.54
CA GLU A 494 17.64 3.31 -5.67
C GLU A 494 19.00 3.96 -5.31
N ALA A 495 19.46 3.70 -4.08
CA ALA A 495 20.77 4.10 -3.61
C ALA A 495 21.84 3.03 -3.95
N VAL A 496 22.61 3.24 -5.04
CA VAL A 496 23.64 2.29 -5.52
C VAL A 496 25.05 2.83 -5.31
N GLY A 497 25.77 2.31 -4.33
CA GLY A 497 27.11 2.77 -3.96
C GLY A 497 27.21 4.27 -3.67
N ALA A 498 26.09 4.88 -3.26
CA ALA A 498 25.93 6.31 -3.08
C ALA A 498 26.01 6.70 -1.60
N THR A 499 26.27 7.98 -1.33
CA THR A 499 26.12 8.55 0.01
C THR A 499 24.78 9.28 0.12
N VAL A 500 23.90 8.81 0.99
CA VAL A 500 22.56 9.40 1.17
C VAL A 500 22.43 9.96 2.59
N ASN A 501 22.08 11.24 2.73
CA ASN A 501 21.83 11.88 4.02
C ASN A 501 20.39 12.38 4.12
N ILE A 502 19.58 11.72 4.92
CA ILE A 502 18.19 12.10 5.20
C ILE A 502 18.17 12.88 6.51
N LEU A 503 18.19 14.22 6.40
CA LEU A 503 18.18 15.13 7.53
C LEU A 503 16.75 15.46 7.99
N GLY A 504 15.78 15.29 7.08
CA GLY A 504 14.37 15.57 7.26
C GLY A 504 13.59 15.13 6.02
N GLY A 505 12.39 15.67 5.82
CA GLY A 505 11.61 15.44 4.60
C GLY A 505 10.99 14.05 4.50
N THR A 506 10.65 13.65 3.28
CA THR A 506 10.07 12.35 2.97
C THR A 506 10.85 11.65 1.85
N VAL A 507 11.07 10.36 2.03
CA VAL A 507 11.41 9.43 0.95
C VAL A 507 10.25 8.45 0.83
N GLY A 508 9.86 8.12 -0.39
CA GLY A 508 8.75 7.23 -0.68
C GLY A 508 8.93 5.80 -0.18
N HIS A 509 8.07 4.92 -0.68
CA HIS A 509 8.11 3.48 -0.48
C HIS A 509 9.21 2.86 -1.35
N SER A 510 9.61 1.63 -1.04
CA SER A 510 10.62 0.87 -1.80
C SER A 510 11.92 1.64 -1.97
N MET A 511 12.40 2.31 -0.93
CA MET A 511 13.77 2.85 -0.98
C MET A 511 14.73 1.66 -0.84
N ASP A 512 15.76 1.58 -1.66
CA ASP A 512 16.75 0.52 -1.58
C ASP A 512 18.16 1.07 -1.44
N ALA A 513 18.95 0.43 -0.57
CA ALA A 513 20.36 0.74 -0.36
C ALA A 513 21.20 -0.48 -0.71
N THR A 514 21.86 -0.45 -1.86
CA THR A 514 22.60 -1.57 -2.43
C THR A 514 24.02 -1.17 -2.87
N VAL A 515 24.84 -2.17 -3.18
CA VAL A 515 26.19 -2.02 -3.76
C VAL A 515 27.08 -1.08 -2.93
N GLY A 516 27.11 -1.28 -1.61
CA GLY A 516 27.99 -0.54 -0.70
C GLY A 516 27.56 0.90 -0.46
N SER A 517 26.25 1.18 -0.48
CA SER A 517 25.72 2.49 -0.15
C SER A 517 25.90 2.84 1.32
N ASP A 518 26.18 4.12 1.60
CA ASP A 518 26.28 4.68 2.94
C ASP A 518 25.09 5.64 3.17
N VAL A 519 24.13 5.23 4.00
CA VAL A 519 22.91 6.01 4.29
C VAL A 519 22.89 6.48 5.74
N MET A 520 22.70 7.78 5.96
CA MET A 520 22.49 8.38 7.28
C MET A 520 21.05 8.92 7.39
N ILE A 521 20.33 8.52 8.43
CA ILE A 521 18.98 8.96 8.75
C ILE A 521 19.01 9.70 10.09
N ALA A 522 18.95 11.03 10.02
CA ALA A 522 18.92 11.91 11.20
C ALA A 522 17.50 12.42 11.51
N GLY A 523 16.60 12.37 10.53
CA GLY A 523 15.22 12.84 10.66
C GLY A 523 14.35 12.36 9.49
N GLY A 524 13.16 12.92 9.34
CA GLY A 524 12.27 12.65 8.21
C GLY A 524 11.50 11.33 8.33
N THR A 525 10.86 10.94 7.22
CA THR A 525 10.11 9.69 7.10
C THR A 525 10.52 8.96 5.83
N ILE A 526 10.81 7.66 5.95
CA ILE A 526 10.92 6.73 4.82
C ILE A 526 9.64 5.90 4.80
N GLY A 527 9.07 5.69 3.61
CA GLY A 527 7.87 4.89 3.40
C GLY A 527 8.05 3.41 3.77
N SER A 528 7.24 2.57 3.14
CA SER A 528 7.30 1.12 3.40
C SER A 528 8.34 0.44 2.50
N ASN A 529 8.82 -0.75 2.91
CA ASN A 529 9.72 -1.62 2.17
C ASN A 529 11.11 -1.01 1.92
N PHE A 530 11.81 -0.61 2.97
CA PHE A 530 13.22 -0.22 2.84
C PHE A 530 14.11 -1.48 2.83
N GLU A 531 14.78 -1.80 1.72
CA GLU A 531 15.81 -2.84 1.66
C GLU A 531 17.23 -2.30 1.82
N ILE A 532 18.06 -3.03 2.58
CA ILE A 532 19.48 -2.74 2.77
C ILE A 532 20.27 -4.00 2.41
N SER A 533 20.95 -3.98 1.27
CA SER A 533 21.63 -5.14 0.67
C SER A 533 23.00 -4.76 0.09
N GLY A 534 23.69 -5.74 -0.50
CA GLY A 534 24.95 -5.54 -1.22
C GLY A 534 26.07 -4.84 -0.43
N ASP A 535 26.38 -5.28 0.79
CA ASP A 535 27.41 -4.69 1.67
C ASP A 535 27.14 -3.22 2.09
N SER A 536 25.88 -2.78 2.08
CA SER A 536 25.51 -1.40 2.42
C SER A 536 25.52 -1.14 3.94
N ARG A 537 25.66 0.14 4.32
CA ARG A 537 25.67 0.61 5.69
C ARG A 537 24.62 1.67 5.91
N VAL A 538 23.76 1.47 6.91
CA VAL A 538 22.74 2.44 7.31
C VAL A 538 22.91 2.82 8.78
N GLU A 539 22.94 4.11 9.05
CA GLU A 539 22.99 4.70 10.38
C GLU A 539 21.73 5.53 10.65
N MET A 540 20.92 5.09 11.62
CA MET A 540 19.73 5.79 12.08
C MET A 540 19.97 6.41 13.46
N SER A 541 19.86 7.72 13.53
CA SER A 541 19.93 8.51 14.77
C SER A 541 18.62 9.24 15.08
N GLY A 542 17.72 9.33 14.10
CA GLY A 542 16.39 9.89 14.22
C GLY A 542 15.49 9.43 13.07
N GLY A 543 14.36 10.12 12.88
CA GLY A 543 13.41 9.81 11.80
C GLY A 543 12.53 8.59 12.04
N VAL A 544 11.72 8.27 11.04
CA VAL A 544 10.74 7.18 11.05
C VAL A 544 10.88 6.33 9.79
N ILE A 545 10.87 5.00 9.95
CA ILE A 545 10.70 4.02 8.87
C ILE A 545 9.35 3.35 9.10
N GLU A 546 8.44 3.45 8.13
CA GLU A 546 7.02 3.10 8.31
C GLU A 546 6.75 1.59 8.47
N GLN A 547 7.08 0.77 7.48
CA GLN A 547 6.82 -0.67 7.54
C GLN A 547 7.76 -1.41 6.62
N GLY A 548 8.26 -2.57 7.04
CA GLY A 548 9.06 -3.42 6.16
C GLY A 548 10.47 -2.85 6.03
N LEU A 549 11.35 -3.26 6.93
CA LEU A 549 12.76 -2.91 6.90
C LEU A 549 13.54 -4.22 6.79
N ALA A 550 14.19 -4.45 5.65
CA ALA A 550 14.95 -5.66 5.40
C ALA A 550 16.44 -5.34 5.33
N VAL A 551 17.27 -6.18 5.96
CA VAL A 551 18.73 -6.07 5.90
C VAL A 551 19.31 -7.42 5.49
N SER A 552 20.11 -7.49 4.43
CA SER A 552 20.68 -8.72 3.87
C SER A 552 22.14 -8.53 3.43
N ASP A 553 22.78 -9.58 2.88
CA ASP A 553 24.06 -9.52 2.17
C ASP A 553 25.21 -8.81 2.88
N HIS A 554 25.47 -9.22 4.13
CA HIS A 554 26.52 -8.64 4.97
C HIS A 554 26.35 -7.14 5.28
N SER A 555 25.21 -6.57 4.93
CA SER A 555 24.89 -5.18 5.22
C SER A 555 24.70 -4.95 6.71
N THR A 556 24.92 -3.70 7.11
CA THR A 556 24.88 -3.30 8.52
C THR A 556 23.88 -2.19 8.74
N LEU A 557 22.96 -2.41 9.68
CA LEU A 557 22.05 -1.38 10.20
C LEU A 557 22.43 -1.03 11.64
N THR A 558 22.66 0.25 11.91
CA THR A 558 22.90 0.79 13.26
C THR A 558 21.78 1.74 13.65
N ILE A 559 21.12 1.50 14.78
CA ILE A 559 20.06 2.34 15.32
C ILE A 559 20.49 2.87 16.69
N SER A 560 20.66 4.19 16.76
CA SER A 560 20.96 4.93 17.99
C SER A 560 19.81 5.82 18.45
N GLY A 561 18.84 6.07 17.57
CA GLY A 561 17.62 6.83 17.80
C GLY A 561 16.63 6.64 16.65
N GLY A 562 15.47 7.30 16.70
CA GLY A 562 14.40 7.15 15.71
C GLY A 562 13.50 5.92 15.91
N ILE A 563 12.58 5.70 14.97
CA ILE A 563 11.52 4.67 15.06
C ILE A 563 11.50 3.80 13.80
N ALA A 564 11.76 2.50 13.95
CA ALA A 564 11.46 1.49 12.93
C ALA A 564 10.14 0.79 13.31
N LYS A 565 9.02 1.22 12.72
CA LYS A 565 7.68 0.93 13.24
C LYS A 565 7.28 -0.54 13.22
N GLN A 566 7.47 -1.25 12.10
CA GLN A 566 7.12 -2.66 12.03
C GLN A 566 7.79 -3.46 10.91
N ASN A 567 7.77 -4.79 11.06
CA ASN A 567 8.27 -5.79 10.09
C ASN A 567 9.77 -5.62 9.79
N ILE A 568 10.58 -5.61 10.83
CA ILE A 568 12.04 -5.53 10.72
C ILE A 568 12.57 -6.95 10.52
N ARG A 569 13.27 -7.20 9.43
CA ARG A 569 13.86 -8.50 9.08
C ARG A 569 15.36 -8.35 8.89
N ILE A 570 16.14 -9.05 9.71
CA ILE A 570 17.59 -9.21 9.50
C ILE A 570 17.81 -10.57 8.85
N GLY A 571 18.29 -10.55 7.62
CA GLY A 571 18.54 -11.69 6.74
C GLY A 571 19.93 -12.31 6.95
N ASP A 572 20.24 -13.29 6.11
CA ASP A 572 21.51 -14.03 6.15
C ASP A 572 22.72 -13.09 5.96
N GLY A 573 23.78 -13.32 6.74
CA GLY A 573 25.00 -12.50 6.75
C GLY A 573 24.86 -11.08 7.33
N ALA A 574 23.65 -10.53 7.44
CA ALA A 574 23.41 -9.16 7.87
C ALA A 574 23.61 -8.94 9.38
N SER A 575 23.88 -7.68 9.74
CA SER A 575 24.14 -7.26 11.12
C SER A 575 23.25 -6.10 11.55
N LEU A 576 22.65 -6.21 12.73
CA LEU A 576 21.91 -5.14 13.39
C LEU A 576 22.58 -4.74 14.71
N PHE A 577 22.78 -3.44 14.93
CA PHE A 577 23.26 -2.87 16.20
C PHE A 577 22.27 -1.82 16.71
N VAL A 578 21.77 -1.98 17.94
CA VAL A 578 20.78 -1.08 18.52
C VAL A 578 21.25 -0.59 19.88
N SER A 579 21.48 0.71 20.01
CA SER A 579 21.86 1.37 21.27
C SER A 579 20.80 2.35 21.79
N GLY A 580 19.77 2.63 20.99
CA GLY A 580 18.65 3.52 21.32
C GLY A 580 17.52 3.40 20.28
N GLY A 581 16.57 4.34 20.31
CA GLY A 581 15.42 4.35 19.40
C GLY A 581 14.34 3.31 19.73
N SER A 582 13.50 2.99 18.75
CA SER A 582 12.41 2.02 18.87
C SER A 582 12.49 0.98 17.75
N LEU A 583 12.64 -0.30 18.13
CA LEU A 583 12.30 -1.44 17.31
C LEU A 583 10.84 -1.73 17.57
N GLY A 584 9.96 -1.35 16.66
CA GLY A 584 8.52 -1.52 16.83
C GLY A 584 8.08 -2.98 16.72
N ARG A 585 6.93 -3.22 16.09
CA ARG A 585 6.31 -4.55 16.07
C ARG A 585 6.99 -5.49 15.07
N SER A 586 7.12 -6.77 15.40
CA SER A 586 7.57 -7.83 14.49
C SER A 586 9.02 -7.68 14.03
N PHE A 587 9.94 -7.81 14.98
CA PHE A 587 11.36 -8.04 14.69
C PHE A 587 11.62 -9.51 14.38
N THR A 588 12.32 -9.82 13.28
CA THR A 588 12.76 -11.17 12.92
C THR A 588 14.25 -11.20 12.60
N ALA A 589 15.01 -11.96 13.40
CA ALA A 589 16.38 -12.37 13.07
C ALA A 589 16.36 -13.73 12.35
N SER A 590 16.70 -13.74 11.07
CA SER A 590 16.69 -14.93 10.20
C SER A 590 17.98 -15.75 10.36
N SER A 591 18.03 -16.98 9.83
CA SER A 591 19.25 -17.80 9.82
C SER A 591 20.46 -17.01 9.31
N GLY A 592 21.59 -17.11 10.00
CA GLY A 592 22.86 -16.46 9.64
C GLY A 592 22.96 -14.97 9.96
N SER A 593 21.88 -14.34 10.43
CA SER A 593 21.90 -12.96 10.90
C SER A 593 22.60 -12.80 12.26
N THR A 594 23.13 -11.60 12.51
CA THR A 594 23.56 -11.17 13.84
C THR A 594 22.80 -9.93 14.29
N ALA A 595 22.40 -9.90 15.57
CA ALA A 595 21.79 -8.71 16.17
C ALA A 595 22.33 -8.47 17.58
N VAL A 596 22.77 -7.25 17.86
CA VAL A 596 23.21 -6.82 19.18
C VAL A 596 22.36 -5.65 19.63
N ILE A 597 21.58 -5.84 20.70
CA ILE A 597 20.65 -4.85 21.22
C ILE A 597 21.08 -4.49 22.64
N SER A 598 21.65 -3.29 22.79
CA SER A 598 22.09 -2.72 24.07
C SER A 598 21.24 -1.55 24.54
N GLY A 599 20.25 -1.11 23.75
CA GLY A 599 19.31 -0.10 24.16
C GLY A 599 18.08 -0.04 23.26
N GLY A 600 17.26 0.98 23.49
CA GLY A 600 16.03 1.22 22.75
C GLY A 600 14.85 0.34 23.19
N LEU A 601 13.68 0.70 22.69
CA LEU A 601 12.44 -0.03 22.94
C LEU A 601 12.37 -1.24 22.03
N ILE A 602 11.97 -2.38 22.59
CA ILE A 602 11.71 -3.62 21.84
C ILE A 602 10.20 -3.87 21.88
N GLY A 603 9.56 -3.81 20.72
CA GLY A 603 8.15 -4.10 20.55
C GLY A 603 7.81 -5.58 20.66
N VAL A 604 6.55 -5.91 20.41
CA VAL A 604 6.04 -7.29 20.46
C VAL A 604 6.33 -8.06 19.17
N LEU A 605 6.19 -9.39 19.22
CA LEU A 605 6.47 -10.30 18.11
C LEU A 605 7.97 -10.41 17.79
N PHE A 606 8.78 -10.50 18.83
CA PHE A 606 10.21 -10.72 18.69
C PHE A 606 10.48 -12.17 18.28
N ARG A 607 11.03 -12.36 17.07
CA ARG A 607 11.29 -13.66 16.48
C ARG A 607 12.78 -13.87 16.20
N THR A 608 13.27 -15.04 16.54
CA THR A 608 14.59 -15.53 16.14
C THR A 608 14.44 -16.88 15.45
N GLU A 609 15.12 -17.07 14.34
CA GLU A 609 15.11 -18.32 13.56
C GLU A 609 16.37 -19.13 13.79
N GLU A 610 16.29 -20.43 13.56
CA GLU A 610 17.45 -21.33 13.67
C GLU A 610 18.62 -20.78 12.85
N GLY A 611 19.81 -20.71 13.46
CA GLY A 611 21.00 -20.15 12.82
C GLY A 611 21.22 -18.65 13.04
N SER A 612 20.27 -17.90 13.63
CA SER A 612 20.49 -16.50 14.04
C SER A 612 21.32 -16.38 15.33
N ASP A 613 22.06 -15.28 15.48
CA ASP A 613 22.82 -14.94 16.68
C ASP A 613 22.38 -13.57 17.25
N VAL A 614 21.48 -13.61 18.22
CA VAL A 614 20.90 -12.41 18.87
C VAL A 614 21.46 -12.26 20.28
N THR A 615 22.00 -11.10 20.60
CA THR A 615 22.52 -10.75 21.93
C THR A 615 21.81 -9.54 22.51
N LEU A 616 21.20 -9.69 23.68
CA LEU A 616 20.74 -8.56 24.51
C LEU A 616 21.83 -8.19 25.51
N VAL A 617 22.19 -6.91 25.56
CA VAL A 617 23.27 -6.38 26.40
C VAL A 617 22.66 -5.49 27.47
N GLY A 618 22.92 -5.77 28.75
CA GLY A 618 22.25 -5.08 29.84
C GLY A 618 22.46 -5.67 31.23
N ASP A 619 21.55 -5.45 32.17
CA ASP A 619 21.65 -5.97 33.53
C ASP A 619 20.35 -6.58 34.09
N ARG A 620 20.49 -7.22 35.26
CA ARG A 620 19.38 -7.75 36.08
C ARG A 620 18.38 -8.60 35.29
N PHE A 621 18.91 -9.42 34.37
CA PHE A 621 18.14 -10.37 33.59
C PHE A 621 17.45 -11.38 34.51
N ARG A 622 16.16 -11.60 34.24
CA ARG A 622 15.31 -12.52 35.00
C ARG A 622 14.48 -13.38 34.07
N LEU A 623 14.45 -14.68 34.36
CA LEU A 623 13.55 -15.65 33.75
C LEU A 623 12.49 -16.04 34.77
N ASN A 624 11.22 -15.78 34.46
CA ASN A 624 10.10 -16.03 35.37
C ASN A 624 10.31 -15.40 36.76
N ASP A 625 10.76 -14.14 36.76
CA ASP A 625 11.10 -13.32 37.93
C ASP A 625 12.30 -13.80 38.78
N ALA A 626 12.94 -14.93 38.43
CA ALA A 626 14.18 -15.39 39.03
C ALA A 626 15.40 -14.85 38.27
N LEU A 627 16.47 -14.47 38.99
CA LEU A 627 17.74 -14.10 38.36
C LEU A 627 18.32 -15.29 37.58
N ILE A 628 18.96 -15.01 36.46
CA ILE A 628 19.58 -16.03 35.62
C ILE A 628 21.01 -16.28 36.11
N ASP A 629 21.31 -17.53 36.47
CA ASP A 629 22.64 -17.94 36.92
C ASP A 629 23.69 -17.75 35.81
N GLY A 630 24.92 -17.40 36.20
CA GLY A 630 26.04 -17.20 35.26
C GLY A 630 26.14 -15.79 34.67
N LEU A 631 25.30 -14.84 35.13
CA LEU A 631 25.33 -13.42 34.76
C LEU A 631 25.68 -12.54 35.97
N ASN A 632 26.88 -12.71 36.55
CA ASN A 632 27.29 -12.10 37.81
C ASN A 632 28.31 -10.95 37.66
N GLN A 633 29.06 -10.94 36.57
CA GLN A 633 30.11 -9.97 36.26
C GLN A 633 29.85 -9.34 34.90
N VAL A 634 30.35 -8.12 34.69
CA VAL A 634 30.33 -7.47 33.37
C VAL A 634 30.98 -8.40 32.35
N ASP A 635 30.42 -8.45 31.15
CA ASP A 635 30.75 -9.33 30.02
C ASP A 635 30.40 -10.82 30.20
N ASP A 636 29.89 -11.24 31.36
CA ASP A 636 29.31 -12.58 31.50
C ASP A 636 28.22 -12.76 30.45
N THR A 637 28.28 -13.87 29.71
CA THR A 637 27.36 -14.18 28.62
C THR A 637 26.71 -15.54 28.83
N VAL A 638 25.38 -15.62 28.73
CA VAL A 638 24.60 -16.85 28.87
C VAL A 638 23.61 -16.97 27.71
N SER A 639 23.57 -18.14 27.08
CA SER A 639 22.50 -18.50 26.13
C SER A 639 21.23 -18.88 26.88
N VAL A 640 20.09 -18.34 26.44
CA VAL A 640 18.80 -18.57 27.08
C VAL A 640 17.81 -19.15 26.08
N ASN A 641 17.13 -20.21 26.49
CA ASN A 641 16.02 -20.82 25.77
C ASN A 641 14.73 -20.48 26.52
N LEU A 642 13.69 -20.02 25.81
CA LEU A 642 12.39 -19.74 26.41
C LEU A 642 11.41 -20.86 26.05
N ALA A 643 10.88 -21.54 27.05
CA ALA A 643 9.75 -22.45 26.88
C ALA A 643 8.44 -21.68 26.63
N ASN A 644 7.40 -22.39 26.21
CA ASN A 644 6.06 -21.83 26.12
C ASN A 644 5.64 -21.28 27.51
N ASN A 645 5.25 -20.01 27.55
CA ASN A 645 4.92 -19.22 28.74
C ASN A 645 6.08 -18.71 29.60
N ASP A 646 7.33 -18.95 29.23
CA ASP A 646 8.44 -18.28 29.90
C ASP A 646 8.40 -16.78 29.65
N ARG A 647 8.75 -16.01 30.67
CA ARG A 647 8.88 -14.56 30.60
C ARG A 647 10.30 -14.15 30.95
N LEU A 648 11.02 -13.63 29.97
CA LEU A 648 12.32 -13.01 30.12
C LEU A 648 12.16 -11.51 30.30
N THR A 649 12.80 -10.94 31.32
CA THR A 649 12.83 -9.50 31.57
C THR A 649 14.23 -9.06 31.95
N GLY A 650 14.54 -7.79 31.73
CA GLY A 650 15.82 -7.21 32.14
C GLY A 650 15.82 -5.72 31.86
N PHE A 651 16.97 -5.10 32.06
CA PHE A 651 17.25 -3.76 31.56
C PHE A 651 18.37 -3.87 30.55
N LEU A 652 18.28 -3.13 29.46
CA LEU A 652 19.36 -2.97 28.49
C LEU A 652 20.43 -2.02 29.06
N GLU A 653 21.56 -1.86 28.37
CA GLU A 653 22.69 -1.02 28.78
C GLU A 653 22.30 0.45 28.97
N ASP A 654 21.45 0.98 28.09
CA ASP A 654 20.83 2.30 28.20
C ASP A 654 19.82 2.40 29.36
N GLY A 655 19.52 1.27 30.01
CA GLY A 655 18.57 1.08 31.09
C GLY A 655 17.11 0.97 30.67
N THR A 656 16.84 0.88 29.38
CA THR A 656 15.51 0.57 28.84
C THR A 656 15.10 -0.82 29.29
N ARG A 657 13.89 -0.95 29.83
CA ARG A 657 13.37 -2.26 30.24
C ARG A 657 12.80 -2.97 29.03
N PHE A 658 13.05 -4.27 28.94
CA PHE A 658 12.38 -5.13 27.96
C PHE A 658 11.64 -6.28 28.64
N VAL A 659 10.67 -6.84 27.90
CA VAL A 659 9.96 -8.07 28.25
C VAL A 659 9.84 -8.90 26.98
N LEU A 660 10.39 -10.11 26.99
CA LEU A 660 10.13 -11.11 25.96
C LEU A 660 9.32 -12.26 26.59
N SER A 661 8.27 -12.68 25.91
CA SER A 661 7.30 -13.64 26.43
C SER A 661 7.00 -14.73 25.42
N GLY A 662 7.38 -15.97 25.77
CA GLY A 662 6.91 -17.16 25.05
C GLY A 662 5.46 -17.51 25.35
N ALA A 663 4.77 -16.76 26.23
CA ALA A 663 3.34 -16.94 26.49
C ALA A 663 2.51 -16.53 25.28
N GLU A 664 1.47 -17.31 24.98
CA GLU A 664 0.53 -17.05 23.87
C GLU A 664 1.19 -16.98 22.47
N GLN A 665 2.44 -17.47 22.33
CA GLN A 665 3.24 -17.39 21.09
C GLN A 665 3.40 -15.97 20.53
N ILE A 666 3.36 -14.96 21.41
CA ILE A 666 3.59 -13.57 21.01
C ILE A 666 5.03 -13.44 20.53
N ASP A 667 6.02 -13.76 21.37
CA ASP A 667 7.42 -13.83 20.94
C ASP A 667 7.82 -15.27 20.62
N ARG A 668 8.64 -15.46 19.58
CA ARG A 668 9.06 -16.77 19.07
C ARG A 668 10.57 -16.86 19.04
N ILE A 669 11.15 -17.35 20.13
CA ILE A 669 12.60 -17.45 20.28
C ILE A 669 13.04 -18.90 20.06
N THR A 670 13.74 -19.15 18.97
CA THR A 670 14.28 -20.48 18.68
C THR A 670 15.40 -20.82 19.67
N ASN A 671 15.49 -22.09 20.08
CA ASN A 671 16.52 -22.51 21.03
C ASN A 671 17.93 -22.26 20.46
N GLY A 672 18.81 -21.73 21.31
CA GLY A 672 20.22 -21.49 20.99
C GLY A 672 20.51 -20.18 20.25
N THR A 673 19.48 -19.41 19.87
CA THR A 673 19.68 -18.17 19.10
C THR A 673 19.80 -16.92 19.95
N LEU A 674 19.34 -16.96 21.22
CA LEU A 674 19.34 -15.80 22.11
C LEU A 674 20.44 -15.91 23.18
N LYS A 675 21.24 -14.86 23.30
CA LYS A 675 22.26 -14.66 24.32
C LYS A 675 21.95 -13.41 25.14
N LEU A 676 22.30 -13.45 26.41
CA LEU A 676 22.29 -12.31 27.31
C LEU A 676 23.73 -12.01 27.70
N ARG A 677 24.16 -10.76 27.58
CA ARG A 677 25.47 -10.29 28.02
C ARG A 677 25.31 -9.21 29.08
N VAL A 678 25.97 -9.39 30.23
CA VAL A 678 25.96 -8.38 31.28
C VAL A 678 26.78 -7.17 30.84
N ALA A 679 26.19 -5.98 30.93
CA ALA A 679 26.91 -4.71 30.84
C ALA A 679 26.87 -3.99 32.19
N ASN A 680 27.81 -3.06 32.39
CA ASN A 680 27.77 -2.17 33.53
C ASN A 680 26.71 -1.10 33.28
N VAL A 681 25.47 -1.38 33.65
CA VAL A 681 24.40 -0.37 33.62
C VAL A 681 24.73 0.66 34.70
N ASP A 682 25.07 1.88 34.27
CA ASP A 682 25.46 2.94 35.19
C ASP A 682 24.41 3.12 36.30
N PRO A 683 24.82 3.15 37.60
CA PRO A 683 23.89 3.28 38.71
C PRO A 683 23.24 4.67 38.72
N SER A 684 21.91 4.66 38.52
CA SER A 684 20.94 5.76 38.60
C SER A 684 21.29 7.05 37.82
N PRO A 685 20.73 7.25 36.61
CA PRO A 685 20.39 8.59 36.15
C PRO A 685 19.50 9.26 37.22
N PRO A 686 19.45 10.60 37.29
CA PRO A 686 18.80 11.30 38.38
C PRO A 686 17.39 10.75 38.67
N ASP A 687 17.06 10.62 39.95
CA ASP A 687 15.74 10.13 40.41
C ASP A 687 14.58 10.98 39.86
N VAL A 688 14.89 12.21 39.41
CA VAL A 688 13.97 13.11 38.71
C VAL A 688 14.62 13.64 37.44
N ILE A 689 13.97 13.40 36.30
CA ILE A 689 14.32 13.96 34.99
C ILE A 689 13.29 15.05 34.69
N THR A 690 13.70 16.27 34.40
CA THR A 690 12.78 17.36 34.05
C THR A 690 13.04 17.83 32.63
N LEU A 691 12.12 17.52 31.72
CA LEU A 691 12.18 17.96 30.33
C LEU A 691 11.57 19.35 30.18
N ARG A 692 12.34 20.26 29.57
CA ARG A 692 11.90 21.61 29.20
C ARG A 692 12.09 21.88 27.73
N ASN A 693 13.30 21.64 27.21
CA ASN A 693 13.66 21.74 25.78
C ASN A 693 14.76 20.72 25.44
N GLU A 694 14.98 19.75 26.33
CA GLU A 694 16.00 18.71 26.20
C GLU A 694 15.36 17.51 25.51
N GLU A 695 16.18 16.70 24.83
CA GLU A 695 15.72 15.45 24.21
C GLU A 695 15.18 14.52 25.30
N ALA A 696 13.97 13.99 25.09
CA ALA A 696 13.35 13.08 26.03
C ALA A 696 14.17 11.77 26.13
N PRO A 697 14.29 11.17 27.32
CA PRO A 697 14.79 9.82 27.40
C PRO A 697 13.79 8.88 26.69
N GLY A 698 14.29 7.83 26.03
CA GLY A 698 13.42 6.81 25.40
C GLY A 698 12.52 6.04 26.39
N GLY A 699 12.79 6.14 27.69
CA GLY A 699 11.97 5.57 28.76
C GLY A 699 12.42 6.06 30.14
N VAL A 700 11.64 5.77 31.19
CA VAL A 700 12.05 6.00 32.59
C VAL A 700 12.09 4.71 33.40
N ARG A 701 13.12 4.60 34.24
CA ARG A 701 13.47 3.42 35.05
C ARG A 701 12.65 3.34 36.34
N PHE A 702 12.75 2.20 37.03
CA PHE A 702 12.15 1.99 38.35
C PHE A 702 12.58 3.07 39.35
N GLY A 703 11.60 3.70 40.00
CA GLY A 703 11.83 4.74 41.00
C GLY A 703 12.12 6.13 40.43
N GLN A 704 12.28 6.27 39.11
CA GLN A 704 12.49 7.57 38.48
C GLN A 704 11.17 8.32 38.29
N THR A 705 11.26 9.64 38.35
CA THR A 705 10.19 10.57 38.02
C THR A 705 10.55 11.34 36.75
N LEU A 706 9.74 11.24 35.70
CA LEU A 706 9.78 12.14 34.55
C LEU A 706 8.83 13.30 34.78
N VAL A 707 9.34 14.53 34.72
CA VAL A 707 8.55 15.75 34.69
C VAL A 707 8.60 16.33 33.28
N VAL A 708 7.47 16.29 32.57
CA VAL A 708 7.31 16.87 31.23
C VAL A 708 6.73 18.28 31.42
N ALA A 709 7.61 19.25 31.66
CA ALA A 709 7.23 20.63 31.91
C ALA A 709 6.84 21.36 30.61
N GLU A 710 6.32 22.59 30.73
CA GLU A 710 6.00 23.45 29.58
C GLU A 710 7.19 23.53 28.58
N GLY A 711 6.90 23.21 27.31
CA GLY A 711 7.89 23.11 26.23
C GLY A 711 8.55 21.74 26.08
N GLY A 712 8.48 20.87 27.09
CA GLY A 712 9.02 19.52 27.05
C GLY A 712 8.19 18.64 26.11
N ILE A 713 8.87 17.91 25.23
CA ILE A 713 8.25 16.98 24.28
C ILE A 713 8.89 15.60 24.48
N VAL A 714 8.06 14.61 24.76
CA VAL A 714 8.39 13.19 24.67
C VAL A 714 7.79 12.67 23.38
N GLY A 715 8.58 11.99 22.56
CA GLY A 715 8.11 11.43 21.29
C GLY A 715 7.09 10.31 21.48
N ASP A 716 6.68 9.74 20.34
CA ASP A 716 5.80 8.57 20.29
C ASP A 716 6.48 7.33 20.90
N ASP A 717 5.68 6.29 21.16
CA ASP A 717 6.09 4.97 21.67
C ASP A 717 6.79 4.98 23.04
N PHE A 718 6.76 6.10 23.77
CA PHE A 718 7.41 6.22 25.06
C PHE A 718 6.94 5.12 26.05
N SER A 719 7.87 4.55 26.83
CA SER A 719 7.54 3.50 27.81
C SER A 719 7.89 3.91 29.24
N ALA A 720 6.87 3.94 30.09
CA ALA A 720 6.98 4.15 31.53
C ALA A 720 7.13 2.82 32.28
N GLY A 721 8.33 2.56 32.80
CA GLY A 721 8.65 1.32 33.51
C GLY A 721 7.97 1.15 34.87
N PHE A 722 8.00 -0.08 35.41
CA PHE A 722 7.44 -0.43 36.73
C PHE A 722 7.97 0.51 37.81
N GLY A 723 7.08 1.01 38.68
CA GLY A 723 7.45 1.88 39.80
C GLY A 723 7.98 3.26 39.42
N SER A 724 7.89 3.66 38.14
CA SER A 724 8.19 5.03 37.71
C SER A 724 7.02 5.97 37.99
N SER A 725 7.31 7.28 37.97
CA SER A 725 6.31 8.34 38.03
C SER A 725 6.47 9.28 36.84
N ILE A 726 5.37 9.69 36.22
CA ILE A 726 5.34 10.61 35.08
C ILE A 726 4.40 11.74 35.47
N LEU A 727 4.89 12.97 35.39
CA LEU A 727 4.18 14.19 35.74
C LEU A 727 4.22 15.15 34.56
N ILE A 728 3.07 15.39 33.94
CA ILE A 728 2.93 16.25 32.76
C ILE A 728 2.38 17.60 33.23
N GLN A 729 3.18 18.66 33.06
CA GLN A 729 2.91 20.03 33.51
C GLN A 729 3.07 21.02 32.36
N GLY A 730 2.33 20.80 31.28
CA GLY A 730 2.24 21.71 30.13
C GLY A 730 3.06 21.31 28.91
N GLY A 731 3.84 20.23 28.97
CA GLY A 731 4.48 19.63 27.79
C GLY A 731 3.63 18.52 27.16
N SER A 732 4.20 17.78 26.20
CA SER A 732 3.52 16.71 25.48
C SER A 732 4.25 15.37 25.55
N ILE A 733 3.48 14.28 25.55
CA ILE A 733 3.94 12.93 25.22
C ILE A 733 3.23 12.50 23.94
N GLY A 734 3.96 11.93 22.99
CA GLY A 734 3.43 11.48 21.71
C GLY A 734 2.45 10.30 21.79
N ASP A 735 2.14 9.76 20.62
CA ASP A 735 1.25 8.61 20.42
C ASP A 735 1.86 7.32 20.99
N ASN A 736 1.04 6.29 21.20
CA ASN A 736 1.44 4.95 21.69
C ASN A 736 2.20 4.95 23.01
N PHE A 737 1.96 5.94 23.89
CA PHE A 737 2.51 5.90 25.24
C PHE A 737 2.14 4.56 25.91
N TYR A 738 3.11 3.85 26.48
CA TYR A 738 2.89 2.61 27.21
C TYR A 738 3.30 2.76 28.67
N SER A 739 2.40 2.42 29.59
CA SER A 739 2.68 2.50 31.03
C SER A 739 2.34 1.18 31.73
N ALA A 740 3.34 0.60 32.40
CA ALA A 740 3.17 -0.65 33.14
C ALA A 740 3.54 -0.52 34.62
N SER A 741 2.55 -0.65 35.51
CA SER A 741 2.71 -0.52 36.96
C SER A 741 3.42 0.77 37.38
N SER A 742 3.12 1.86 36.68
CA SER A 742 3.65 3.20 36.98
C SER A 742 2.54 4.14 37.43
N ARG A 743 2.93 5.31 37.91
CA ARG A 743 2.00 6.41 38.17
C ARG A 743 2.17 7.47 37.09
N VAL A 744 1.10 7.79 36.38
CA VAL A 744 1.05 8.89 35.41
C VAL A 744 0.11 9.95 35.96
N THR A 745 0.50 11.22 35.91
CA THR A 745 -0.33 12.36 36.32
C THR A 745 -0.21 13.46 35.28
N ILE A 746 -1.35 13.91 34.73
CA ILE A 746 -1.42 15.08 33.84
C ILE A 746 -2.12 16.22 34.57
N GLU A 747 -1.37 17.28 34.85
CA GLU A 747 -1.88 18.54 35.43
C GLU A 747 -2.30 19.51 34.33
N SER A 748 -1.51 19.56 33.25
CA SER A 748 -1.76 20.29 32.01
C SER A 748 -0.87 19.70 30.91
N GLY A 749 -1.12 20.04 29.64
CA GLY A 749 -0.38 19.50 28.49
C GLY A 749 -1.16 18.43 27.73
N GLU A 750 -0.43 17.56 27.02
CA GLU A 750 -1.01 16.57 26.10
C GLU A 750 -0.36 15.18 26.24
N VAL A 751 -1.17 14.13 26.12
CA VAL A 751 -0.73 12.78 25.78
C VAL A 751 -1.38 12.43 24.44
N GLY A 752 -0.61 11.91 23.49
CA GLY A 752 -1.11 11.53 22.17
C GLY A 752 -2.11 10.37 22.18
N ASN A 753 -2.39 9.84 21.00
CA ASN A 753 -3.30 8.72 20.78
C ASN A 753 -2.74 7.41 21.36
N ARG A 754 -3.62 6.43 21.59
CA ARG A 754 -3.29 5.04 21.96
C ARG A 754 -2.45 4.91 23.23
N PHE A 755 -2.71 5.73 24.25
CA PHE A 755 -2.11 5.51 25.56
C PHE A 755 -2.59 4.18 26.18
N GLU A 756 -1.67 3.26 26.46
CA GLU A 756 -1.96 1.96 27.08
C GLU A 756 -1.55 1.89 28.55
N MET A 757 -2.53 1.70 29.43
CA MET A 757 -2.34 1.51 30.87
C MET A 757 -2.40 0.03 31.23
N VAL A 758 -1.24 -0.58 31.49
CA VAL A 758 -1.11 -2.03 31.74
C VAL A 758 -0.69 -2.34 33.18
N ARG A 759 -1.22 -3.43 33.77
CA ARG A 759 -0.79 -4.00 35.07
C ARG A 759 -0.65 -2.98 36.21
N ASN A 760 -1.74 -2.69 36.91
CA ASN A 760 -1.70 -1.83 38.13
C ASN A 760 -1.16 -0.41 37.88
N THR A 761 -1.22 0.09 36.65
CA THR A 761 -0.92 1.49 36.36
C THR A 761 -1.98 2.40 36.98
N GLU A 762 -1.54 3.48 37.61
CA GLU A 762 -2.41 4.54 38.14
C GLU A 762 -2.27 5.77 37.24
N PHE A 763 -3.33 6.17 36.55
CA PHE A 763 -3.35 7.38 35.73
C PHE A 763 -4.29 8.42 36.35
N ASN A 764 -3.76 9.59 36.65
CA ASN A 764 -4.49 10.72 37.23
C ASN A 764 -4.60 11.85 36.21
N ILE A 765 -5.81 12.17 35.78
CA ILE A 765 -6.11 13.29 34.89
C ILE A 765 -6.69 14.43 35.73
N LEU A 766 -5.88 15.45 35.99
CA LEU A 766 -6.27 16.67 36.71
C LEU A 766 -6.59 17.83 35.77
N GLY A 767 -6.03 17.80 34.55
CA GLY A 767 -6.25 18.75 33.46
C GLY A 767 -5.63 18.23 32.15
N GLY A 768 -5.50 19.09 31.14
CA GLY A 768 -4.87 18.74 29.85
C GLY A 768 -5.76 17.90 28.91
N SER A 769 -5.13 17.30 27.88
CA SER A 769 -5.78 16.41 26.91
C SER A 769 -5.07 15.07 26.79
N VAL A 770 -5.84 14.02 26.54
CA VAL A 770 -5.37 12.70 26.10
C VAL A 770 -6.02 12.42 24.75
N GLY A 771 -5.25 11.97 23.76
CA GLY A 771 -5.75 11.65 22.43
C GLY A 771 -6.72 10.47 22.40
N ASP A 772 -7.00 10.01 21.17
CA ASP A 772 -7.95 8.92 20.94
C ASP A 772 -7.40 7.58 21.42
N SER A 773 -8.30 6.60 21.64
CA SER A 773 -7.97 5.20 21.90
C SER A 773 -7.16 4.92 23.17
N LEU A 774 -7.37 5.70 24.24
CA LEU A 774 -6.90 5.36 25.59
C LEU A 774 -7.36 3.95 25.98
N GLN A 775 -6.48 3.09 26.48
CA GLN A 775 -6.83 1.73 26.91
C GLN A 775 -6.42 1.45 28.37
N ALA A 776 -7.39 1.12 29.21
CA ALA A 776 -7.15 0.66 30.57
C ALA A 776 -7.30 -0.87 30.67
N TYR A 777 -6.19 -1.57 30.88
CA TYR A 777 -6.16 -3.03 31.06
C TYR A 777 -6.46 -3.47 32.51
N SER A 778 -6.61 -4.78 32.71
CA SER A 778 -6.89 -5.38 34.01
C SER A 778 -5.89 -4.97 35.10
N GLY A 779 -6.41 -4.58 36.26
CA GLY A 779 -5.65 -4.10 37.42
C GLY A 779 -5.33 -2.60 37.39
N SER A 780 -5.39 -1.95 36.22
CA SER A 780 -5.12 -0.51 36.09
C SER A 780 -6.24 0.35 36.68
N GLN A 781 -5.90 1.57 37.08
CA GLN A 781 -6.78 2.55 37.72
C GLN A 781 -6.66 3.90 37.01
N LEU A 782 -7.77 4.39 36.45
CA LEU A 782 -7.90 5.74 35.90
C LEU A 782 -8.69 6.61 36.88
N ASN A 783 -8.15 7.77 37.25
CA ASN A 783 -8.80 8.78 38.08
C ASN A 783 -8.89 10.09 37.29
N MET A 784 -10.10 10.53 36.98
CA MET A 784 -10.32 11.74 36.16
C MET A 784 -11.09 12.79 36.96
N GLN A 785 -10.41 13.90 37.27
CA GLN A 785 -10.97 15.08 37.95
C GLN A 785 -11.12 16.27 37.00
N GLY A 786 -10.47 16.23 35.85
CA GLY A 786 -10.49 17.28 34.85
C GLY A 786 -9.97 16.83 33.50
N GLY A 787 -9.75 17.80 32.61
CA GLY A 787 -9.20 17.58 31.27
C GLY A 787 -10.19 16.98 30.26
N VAL A 788 -9.65 16.50 29.13
CA VAL A 788 -10.38 15.88 28.02
C VAL A 788 -9.70 14.57 27.61
N VAL A 789 -10.48 13.55 27.27
CA VAL A 789 -10.03 12.31 26.64
C VAL A 789 -10.69 12.23 25.26
N GLY A 790 -9.92 11.85 24.23
CA GLY A 790 -10.40 11.66 22.87
C GLY A 790 -11.38 10.49 22.71
N GLU A 791 -11.70 10.16 21.46
CA GLU A 791 -12.67 9.10 21.15
C GLU A 791 -12.10 7.69 21.42
N ARG A 792 -12.97 6.70 21.58
CA ARG A 792 -12.63 5.26 21.68
C ARG A 792 -11.89 4.88 22.95
N PHE A 793 -12.20 5.53 24.06
CA PHE A 793 -11.70 5.12 25.36
C PHE A 793 -12.18 3.69 25.68
N THR A 794 -11.23 2.77 25.92
CA THR A 794 -11.52 1.37 26.23
C THR A 794 -11.13 1.03 27.67
N ALA A 795 -12.12 0.84 28.54
CA ALA A 795 -11.96 0.26 29.87
C ALA A 795 -12.20 -1.27 29.82
N ARG A 796 -11.11 -2.05 29.81
CA ARG A 796 -11.17 -3.52 29.72
C ARG A 796 -11.56 -4.16 31.06
N SER A 797 -12.02 -5.41 31.00
CA SER A 797 -12.37 -6.23 32.15
C SER A 797 -11.27 -6.22 33.22
N GLY A 798 -11.64 -5.93 34.47
CA GLY A 798 -10.72 -5.85 35.61
C GLY A 798 -10.03 -4.51 35.82
N SER A 799 -10.25 -3.51 34.95
CA SER A 799 -9.81 -2.13 35.18
C SER A 799 -10.77 -1.36 36.10
N ASN A 800 -10.29 -0.27 36.71
CA ASN A 800 -11.10 0.66 37.48
C ASN A 800 -11.03 2.07 36.88
N VAL A 801 -12.17 2.70 36.67
CA VAL A 801 -12.31 4.08 36.21
C VAL A 801 -13.10 4.86 37.26
N ASN A 802 -12.53 5.95 37.73
CA ASN A 802 -13.10 6.81 38.77
C ASN A 802 -13.23 8.23 38.22
N LEU A 803 -14.45 8.74 38.13
CA LEU A 803 -14.74 10.10 37.69
C LEU A 803 -15.13 10.96 38.88
N TYR A 804 -14.54 12.15 38.96
CA TYR A 804 -14.80 13.13 40.01
C TYR A 804 -15.39 14.37 39.37
N GLY A 805 -16.60 14.73 39.78
CA GLY A 805 -17.37 15.76 39.09
C GLY A 805 -18.36 16.48 39.98
N ARG A 806 -18.99 17.50 39.39
CA ARG A 806 -20.01 18.34 40.03
C ARG A 806 -21.41 18.08 39.48
N GLN A 807 -21.50 17.45 38.32
CA GLN A 807 -22.75 17.11 37.66
C GLN A 807 -22.56 15.85 36.81
N PHE A 808 -23.55 14.95 36.83
CA PHE A 808 -23.57 13.73 36.03
C PHE A 808 -24.96 13.46 35.46
N THR A 809 -25.02 13.02 34.22
CA THR A 809 -26.25 12.59 33.55
C THR A 809 -26.04 11.24 32.86
N LEU A 810 -27.10 10.43 32.81
CA LEU A 810 -27.12 9.13 32.13
C LEU A 810 -28.25 9.16 31.09
N ASP A 811 -27.93 9.01 29.81
CA ASP A 811 -28.84 9.24 28.67
C ASP A 811 -29.56 10.60 28.77
N GLY A 812 -28.81 11.64 29.18
CA GLY A 812 -29.33 12.99 29.38
C GLY A 812 -30.19 13.18 30.65
N ILE A 813 -30.42 12.13 31.44
CA ILE A 813 -31.14 12.21 32.72
C ILE A 813 -30.17 12.59 33.83
N ASP A 814 -30.41 13.72 34.50
CA ASP A 814 -29.59 14.16 35.63
C ASP A 814 -29.71 13.18 36.81
N ILE A 815 -28.58 12.55 37.16
CA ILE A 815 -28.46 11.63 38.28
C ILE A 815 -27.74 12.26 39.48
N THR A 816 -27.31 13.52 39.38
CA THR A 816 -26.47 14.21 40.38
C THR A 816 -27.07 14.15 41.78
N HIS A 817 -28.38 14.39 41.91
CA HIS A 817 -29.08 14.36 43.20
C HIS A 817 -29.20 12.98 43.84
N SER A 818 -28.95 11.90 43.07
CA SER A 818 -28.95 10.53 43.59
C SER A 818 -27.60 10.13 44.18
N LEU A 819 -26.55 10.92 43.93
CA LEU A 819 -25.21 10.68 44.43
C LEU A 819 -25.02 11.35 45.80
N SER A 820 -24.24 10.71 46.67
CA SER A 820 -23.82 11.32 47.94
C SER A 820 -22.46 11.99 47.75
N TYR A 821 -22.30 13.18 48.34
CA TYR A 821 -21.02 13.89 48.31
C TYR A 821 -19.88 13.05 48.90
N ASP A 822 -18.74 13.03 48.21
CA ASP A 822 -17.50 12.33 48.57
C ASP A 822 -17.66 10.81 48.79
N VAL A 823 -18.74 10.22 48.29
CA VAL A 823 -18.97 8.77 48.34
C VAL A 823 -18.93 8.19 46.91
N PRO A 824 -17.92 7.37 46.58
CA PRO A 824 -17.85 6.71 45.28
C PRO A 824 -19.07 5.82 45.05
N THR A 825 -19.81 6.12 43.98
CA THR A 825 -21.02 5.38 43.59
C THR A 825 -20.73 4.58 42.32
N THR A 826 -20.90 3.25 42.36
CA THR A 826 -20.65 2.39 41.20
C THR A 826 -21.78 2.48 40.17
N ILE A 827 -21.41 2.62 38.90
CA ILE A 827 -22.33 2.62 37.76
C ILE A 827 -22.23 1.28 37.04
N SER A 828 -23.31 0.50 37.13
CA SER A 828 -23.41 -0.83 36.52
C SER A 828 -24.09 -0.80 35.15
N GLN A 829 -24.73 0.31 34.78
CA GLN A 829 -25.36 0.51 33.49
C GLN A 829 -24.32 0.47 32.36
N ARG A 830 -24.74 -0.06 31.22
CA ARG A 830 -23.97 -0.19 29.98
C ARG A 830 -24.88 0.08 28.79
N ASP A 831 -24.25 0.36 27.65
CA ASP A 831 -24.93 0.68 26.38
C ASP A 831 -25.81 1.94 26.52
N VAL A 832 -25.27 2.93 27.26
CA VAL A 832 -25.87 4.23 27.59
C VAL A 832 -24.81 5.32 27.47
N ILE A 833 -25.23 6.58 27.32
CA ILE A 833 -24.33 7.74 27.30
C ILE A 833 -24.21 8.30 28.71
N LEU A 834 -22.98 8.34 29.25
CA LEU A 834 -22.67 9.04 30.49
C LEU A 834 -22.03 10.38 30.14
N SER A 835 -22.59 11.48 30.64
CA SER A 835 -22.00 12.81 30.44
C SER A 835 -22.07 13.66 31.70
N GLY A 836 -21.33 14.76 31.76
CA GLY A 836 -21.34 15.59 32.96
C GLY A 836 -20.33 16.73 32.95
N ILE A 837 -20.11 17.28 34.14
CA ILE A 837 -19.12 18.32 34.42
C ILE A 837 -18.17 17.78 35.48
N LEU A 838 -16.88 17.70 35.16
CA LEU A 838 -15.81 17.25 36.05
C LEU A 838 -15.49 18.30 37.13
N ALA A 839 -14.58 17.97 38.05
CA ALA A 839 -14.25 18.79 39.21
C ALA A 839 -13.65 20.15 38.84
N ASP A 840 -12.87 20.21 37.76
CA ASP A 840 -12.25 21.41 37.18
C ASP A 840 -13.23 22.25 36.33
N GLY A 841 -14.42 21.71 36.02
CA GLY A 841 -15.45 22.34 35.20
C GLY A 841 -15.45 21.92 33.73
N THR A 842 -14.55 21.04 33.29
CA THR A 842 -14.60 20.50 31.92
C THR A 842 -15.82 19.61 31.73
N ARG A 843 -16.35 19.59 30.51
CA ARG A 843 -17.43 18.70 30.12
C ARG A 843 -16.85 17.40 29.59
N PHE A 844 -17.54 16.30 29.82
CA PHE A 844 -17.20 15.01 29.25
C PHE A 844 -18.46 14.27 28.78
N GLU A 845 -18.26 13.34 27.85
CA GLU A 845 -19.26 12.40 27.37
C GLU A 845 -18.57 11.08 27.03
N PHE A 846 -19.08 9.97 27.54
CA PHE A 846 -18.59 8.62 27.26
C PHE A 846 -19.72 7.69 26.87
N GLY A 847 -19.53 6.92 25.79
CA GLY A 847 -20.38 5.79 25.46
C GLY A 847 -20.05 4.58 26.34
N LEU A 848 -20.95 4.15 27.22
CA LEU A 848 -20.69 3.01 28.10
C LEU A 848 -20.92 1.66 27.40
N ASN A 849 -20.50 1.50 26.15
CA ASN A 849 -20.78 0.32 25.32
C ASN A 849 -20.12 -0.94 25.92
N SER A 850 -20.86 -2.05 25.96
CA SER A 850 -20.39 -3.30 26.57
C SER A 850 -19.60 -4.20 25.63
N GLU A 851 -19.72 -3.98 24.32
CA GLU A 851 -19.06 -4.73 23.24
C GLU A 851 -18.14 -3.83 22.42
N PHE A 852 -17.18 -4.43 21.72
CA PHE A 852 -16.28 -3.70 20.83
C PHE A 852 -17.05 -3.20 19.59
N GLY A 853 -16.95 -1.91 19.31
CA GLY A 853 -17.64 -1.25 18.20
C GLY A 853 -17.08 0.15 17.95
N ARG A 854 -17.87 1.02 17.29
CA ARG A 854 -17.52 2.43 17.15
C ARG A 854 -17.80 3.17 18.47
N GLY A 855 -16.82 3.92 18.98
CA GLY A 855 -16.93 4.74 20.19
C GLY A 855 -16.26 4.11 21.41
N ASP A 856 -16.53 4.66 22.60
CA ASP A 856 -15.94 4.20 23.86
C ASP A 856 -16.51 2.83 24.28
N VAL A 857 -15.70 2.05 25.00
CA VAL A 857 -16.04 0.69 25.41
C VAL A 857 -15.74 0.51 26.90
N PHE A 858 -16.76 0.13 27.66
CA PHE A 858 -16.66 -0.22 29.07
C PHE A 858 -17.14 -1.67 29.26
N GLN A 859 -16.20 -2.62 29.19
CA GLN A 859 -16.56 -4.04 29.31
C GLN A 859 -17.31 -4.32 30.62
N ARG A 860 -18.18 -5.33 30.62
CA ARG A 860 -19.08 -5.62 31.77
C ARG A 860 -18.37 -5.78 33.12
N ASN A 861 -17.11 -6.22 33.09
CA ASN A 861 -16.29 -6.46 34.28
C ASN A 861 -15.28 -5.33 34.56
N SER A 862 -15.34 -4.19 33.86
CA SER A 862 -14.65 -2.97 34.30
C SER A 862 -15.49 -2.28 35.37
N LYS A 863 -14.83 -1.69 36.36
CA LYS A 863 -15.50 -0.94 37.44
C LYS A 863 -15.51 0.54 37.09
N LEU A 864 -16.68 1.14 36.99
CA LEU A 864 -16.85 2.59 36.85
C LEU A 864 -17.46 3.17 38.14
N THR A 865 -16.84 4.20 38.70
CA THR A 865 -17.41 4.95 39.83
C THR A 865 -17.49 6.44 39.56
N LEU A 866 -18.55 7.06 40.09
CA LEU A 866 -18.72 8.51 40.11
C LEU A 866 -18.61 9.00 41.55
N THR A 867 -17.83 10.05 41.77
CA THR A 867 -17.73 10.72 43.06
C THR A 867 -18.16 12.18 42.88
N LEU A 868 -19.25 12.55 43.54
CA LEU A 868 -19.74 13.93 43.54
C LEU A 868 -18.91 14.75 44.54
N LEU A 869 -18.20 15.76 44.06
CA LEU A 869 -17.44 16.66 44.94
C LEU A 869 -18.30 17.82 45.41
N VAL A 870 -18.11 18.22 46.67
CA VAL A 870 -18.76 19.41 47.23
C VAL A 870 -18.27 20.62 46.43
N PRO A 871 -19.19 21.48 45.91
CA PRO A 871 -18.77 22.73 45.30
C PRO A 871 -17.92 23.48 46.32
N GLU A 872 -16.66 23.76 45.97
CA GLU A 872 -15.82 24.71 46.71
C GLU A 872 -16.72 25.91 47.10
N PRO A 873 -16.87 26.24 48.39
CA PRO A 873 -17.75 27.32 48.80
C PRO A 873 -17.31 28.55 48.02
N SER A 874 -18.18 29.02 47.13
CA SER A 874 -17.87 30.14 46.26
C SER A 874 -17.27 31.26 47.11
N GLY A 875 -16.15 31.85 46.68
CA GLY A 875 -15.37 32.81 47.48
C GLY A 875 -16.18 34.00 48.05
N ALA A 876 -17.44 34.15 47.63
CA ALA A 876 -18.48 34.98 48.25
C ALA A 876 -18.74 34.66 49.74
N LEU A 877 -18.61 33.41 50.19
CA LEU A 877 -18.82 33.07 51.61
C LEU A 877 -17.60 33.41 52.49
N LEU A 878 -16.38 33.33 51.93
CA LEU A 878 -15.15 33.72 52.63
C LEU A 878 -15.02 35.25 52.76
N THR A 879 -15.54 36.02 51.81
CA THR A 879 -15.60 37.49 51.92
C THR A 879 -16.63 37.94 52.97
N LEU A 880 -17.71 37.19 53.21
CA LEU A 880 -18.67 37.53 54.27
C LEU A 880 -18.13 37.27 55.69
N LEU A 881 -17.23 36.29 55.88
CA LEU A 881 -16.55 36.03 57.15
C LEU A 881 -15.39 37.02 57.42
N GLY A 882 -14.73 37.52 56.37
CA GLY A 882 -13.69 38.56 56.48
C GLY A 882 -14.23 39.95 56.85
N VAL A 883 -15.50 40.26 56.56
CA VAL A 883 -16.09 41.58 56.82
C VAL A 883 -16.69 41.72 58.24
N MET A 884 -16.92 40.62 58.98
CA MET A 884 -17.46 40.69 60.36
C MET A 884 -16.40 40.95 61.46
N VAL A 885 -15.10 40.96 61.15
CA VAL A 885 -14.04 41.13 62.18
C VAL A 885 -13.50 42.58 62.29
N VAL A 886 -13.88 43.50 61.39
CA VAL A 886 -13.41 44.90 61.45
C VAL A 886 -14.55 45.82 61.89
N GLY A 887 -14.85 45.81 63.20
CA GLY A 887 -15.91 46.66 63.74
C GLY A 887 -15.86 46.86 65.24
N ARG A 888 -14.95 47.75 65.69
CA ARG A 888 -14.94 48.56 66.94
C ARG A 888 -13.78 48.27 67.92
N HIS A 889 -12.80 49.17 67.95
CA HIS A 889 -12.49 49.96 69.16
C HIS A 889 -11.65 51.22 68.85
N PRO A 890 -11.80 52.31 69.64
CA PRO A 890 -11.37 53.64 69.25
C PRO A 890 -9.94 53.96 69.70
N PHE A 891 -9.33 54.84 68.90
CA PHE A 891 -8.15 55.64 69.19
C PHE A 891 -8.11 56.18 70.63
N ARG A 892 -7.00 55.92 71.34
CA ARG A 892 -6.53 56.78 72.44
C ARG A 892 -5.08 57.16 72.21
N ARG A 893 -4.86 58.44 71.87
CA ARG A 893 -3.57 59.14 71.84
C ARG A 893 -2.84 59.02 73.18
N ARG A 894 -1.52 58.81 73.15
CA ARG A 894 -0.54 59.52 73.99
C ARG A 894 0.85 59.55 73.35
N HIS A 895 1.52 60.67 73.58
CA HIS A 895 2.75 61.21 73.00
C HIS A 895 4.04 60.50 73.49
N PRO A 896 5.22 60.83 72.90
CA PRO A 896 6.43 60.03 72.97
C PRO A 896 7.30 60.35 74.19
N LEU A 897 8.06 59.35 74.61
CA LEU A 897 9.49 59.42 74.94
C LEU A 897 10.08 58.03 74.73
#